data_AF-A0A1A9C763-F1
#
_entry.id   AF-A0A1A9C763-F1
#
_cell.length_a   1.000
_cell.length_b   1.000
_cell.length_c   1.000
_cell.angle_alpha   90.00
_cell.angle_beta   90.00
_cell.angle_gamma   90.00
#
_symmetry.space_group_name_H-M   'P 1'
#
loop_
_entity.id
_entity.type
_entity.pdbx_description
1 polymer ?
#
loop_
_entity_poly.entity_id
_entity_poly.type
_entity_poly.pdbx_seq_one_letter_code
_entity_poly.pdbx_strand_id
1 'polypeptide(L)'
;MSAVSGLQDRRLAGTVVTDDGAELVVYAHGSPRAEATVVLSHGWTMSALEWRPHVEALTRPRPGFPALRAVTYDQRGHGRSTRGAAPLDMALLGRDLDLVLRRATTPEDGPVLLVGHSMGGMSVQQLAAARPELFGSWVSGVALFNTCVEDVGAVPFVPRDRGAQRRAHAERLLADGLLRSPGWAKAVHRLLTGPLSHPSTAPLWHALFGRGPQTDTARADAHALRAIPPLTVAEFFAALTTHACAGRLGALGRVPTRILVGALDTYTPPAQALRLADNIPGATLHTVPKQGHDLPYERPVLVVETVHALLHDLRHRRETSPAAPPGARPRLGSATMNSPMTASAENGGLRPDVLRARRIVVKVGSSSLTTAVGGLDSDRVDALVDVLARTRSGSTEIVLVSSGAIAAGLAPLGLSERPQDLAGQQAAACVGQGLLVARYTASFARYGLRVGQVLLTADDIGRRAQYRNAYRALAKVLSMGAVPVVNENDTVATSEIRFGDNDRLAALVSHLVRADLLVLLSDIDGLYDGDPRRPGARRLTDVHGQQDLANVELGGAGSGVGTGGMKTKVEAARIATGAGVPVVLTAARHAADALAGRPTGTLFHRTGDRNSDHLLWLEHASSPRGTVQLTADAVRELVQGRGALPATGVTRVAGQFVAGDPVELLDEEGRVVARGLASLAFQELSLLRGRSGREVVHQDDLVLLPASARAAGLPAQLRRQVSVRVLPAREFAARDAGGPGI
;
A
#
# COMPACT_ATOMS: atom_id res chain seq x y z
N MET A 1 -24.94 -27.44 -28.98
CA MET A 1 -25.87 -26.29 -29.12
C MET A 1 -26.55 -25.98 -27.79
N SER A 2 -25.85 -25.36 -26.83
CA SER A 2 -26.47 -24.56 -25.75
C SER A 2 -25.39 -23.93 -24.88
N ALA A 3 -24.86 -22.77 -25.30
CA ALA A 3 -24.09 -21.82 -24.48
C ALA A 3 -23.93 -20.47 -25.19
N VAL A 4 -24.94 -20.03 -25.96
CA VAL A 4 -24.91 -18.77 -26.74
C VAL A 4 -26.16 -17.93 -26.47
N SER A 5 -26.56 -17.74 -25.21
CA SER A 5 -27.77 -16.98 -24.86
C SER A 5 -27.56 -15.87 -23.82
N GLY A 6 -26.38 -15.25 -23.79
CA GLY A 6 -26.10 -14.03 -23.01
C GLY A 6 -25.78 -12.78 -23.85
N LEU A 7 -26.14 -12.77 -25.14
CA LEU A 7 -25.67 -11.83 -26.17
C LEU A 7 -26.55 -10.58 -26.34
N GLN A 8 -27.06 -10.00 -25.24
CA GLN A 8 -27.88 -8.77 -25.27
C GLN A 8 -27.23 -7.66 -24.43
N ASP A 9 -26.25 -6.96 -25.02
CA ASP A 9 -26.09 -5.48 -24.90
C ASP A 9 -24.80 -4.96 -25.59
N ARG A 10 -24.50 -5.43 -26.80
CA ARG A 10 -23.62 -4.70 -27.73
C ARG A 10 -24.50 -3.87 -28.66
N ARG A 11 -24.85 -2.64 -28.25
CA ARG A 11 -25.41 -1.69 -29.21
C ARG A 11 -24.24 -0.97 -29.86
N LEU A 12 -23.98 -1.30 -31.12
CA LEU A 12 -23.14 -0.47 -31.99
C LEU A 12 -23.66 0.98 -31.87
N ALA A 13 -22.84 1.89 -31.37
CA ALA A 13 -23.23 3.29 -31.21
C ALA A 13 -23.13 4.05 -32.54
N GLY A 14 -22.30 3.54 -33.45
CA GLY A 14 -22.12 4.01 -34.81
C GLY A 14 -20.66 3.91 -35.26
N THR A 15 -20.39 4.49 -36.42
CA THR A 15 -19.05 4.69 -36.96
C THR A 15 -18.74 6.18 -36.93
N VAL A 16 -17.52 6.55 -36.55
CA VAL A 16 -16.96 7.89 -36.70
C VAL A 16 -16.09 7.90 -37.94
N VAL A 17 -16.40 8.77 -38.90
CA VAL A 17 -15.55 8.96 -40.08
C VAL A 17 -14.58 10.11 -39.80
N THR A 18 -13.29 9.85 -39.92
CA THR A 18 -12.23 10.86 -39.73
C THR A 18 -11.99 11.64 -41.02
N ASP A 19 -11.33 12.80 -40.91
CA ASP A 19 -11.01 13.66 -42.06
C ASP A 19 -10.17 12.94 -43.13
N ASP A 20 -9.36 11.95 -42.72
CA ASP A 20 -8.54 11.13 -43.59
C ASP A 20 -9.21 9.82 -44.06
N GLY A 21 -10.53 9.71 -43.86
CA GLY A 21 -11.36 8.59 -44.32
C GLY A 21 -11.23 7.31 -43.50
N ALA A 22 -10.65 7.36 -42.30
CA ALA A 22 -10.72 6.23 -41.37
C ALA A 22 -12.15 6.11 -40.81
N GLU A 23 -12.62 4.87 -40.66
CA GLU A 23 -13.90 4.53 -40.06
C GLU A 23 -13.63 3.91 -38.70
N LEU A 24 -13.92 4.65 -37.62
CA LEU A 24 -13.74 4.20 -36.25
C LEU A 24 -15.04 3.62 -35.70
N VAL A 25 -15.02 2.35 -35.31
CA VAL A 25 -16.19 1.65 -34.80
C VAL A 25 -16.35 1.91 -33.30
N VAL A 26 -17.50 2.46 -32.90
CA VAL A 26 -17.80 2.86 -31.51
C VAL A 26 -18.95 2.02 -30.95
N TYR A 27 -18.80 1.59 -29.70
CA TYR A 27 -19.77 0.79 -28.96
C TYR A 27 -20.20 1.56 -27.70
N ALA A 28 -21.49 1.47 -27.36
CA ALA A 28 -22.03 2.05 -26.13
C ALA A 28 -22.82 1.00 -25.35
N HIS A 29 -22.65 1.04 -24.04
CA HIS A 29 -23.20 0.07 -23.10
C HIS A 29 -23.79 0.79 -21.88
N GLY A 30 -24.85 0.22 -21.30
CA GLY A 30 -25.56 0.82 -20.18
C GLY A 30 -26.48 1.98 -20.61
N SER A 31 -27.12 2.61 -19.63
CA SER A 31 -28.12 3.65 -19.86
C SER A 31 -27.48 4.99 -20.30
N PRO A 32 -28.00 5.66 -21.35
CA PRO A 32 -27.63 7.04 -21.67
C PRO A 32 -27.90 8.04 -20.54
N ARG A 33 -28.79 7.69 -19.59
CA ARG A 33 -29.14 8.50 -18.41
C ARG A 33 -28.36 8.11 -17.16
N ALA A 34 -27.28 7.32 -17.30
CA ALA A 34 -26.43 7.00 -16.17
C ALA A 34 -25.78 8.26 -15.59
N GLU A 35 -25.36 8.21 -14.33
CA GLU A 35 -24.82 9.40 -13.65
C GLU A 35 -23.48 9.90 -14.21
N ALA A 36 -22.78 9.06 -14.97
CA ALA A 36 -21.52 9.37 -15.61
C ALA A 36 -21.29 8.45 -16.81
N THR A 37 -20.47 8.92 -17.75
CA THR A 37 -20.01 8.13 -18.89
C THR A 37 -18.51 7.88 -18.80
N VAL A 38 -18.09 6.63 -18.99
CA VAL A 38 -16.69 6.23 -19.02
C VAL A 38 -16.31 5.88 -20.45
N VAL A 39 -15.33 6.57 -21.03
CA VAL A 39 -14.76 6.27 -22.35
C VAL A 39 -13.45 5.51 -22.17
N LEU A 40 -13.37 4.31 -22.75
CA LEU A 40 -12.26 3.37 -22.59
C LEU A 40 -11.48 3.27 -23.91
N SER A 41 -10.20 3.66 -23.87
CA SER A 41 -9.28 3.61 -25.01
C SER A 41 -8.22 2.54 -24.79
N HIS A 42 -8.18 1.54 -25.68
CA HIS A 42 -7.33 0.34 -25.56
C HIS A 42 -5.87 0.58 -25.99
N GLY A 43 -4.98 -0.35 -25.63
CA GLY A 43 -3.56 -0.33 -26.01
C GLY A 43 -3.29 -0.76 -27.46
N TRP A 44 -2.03 -0.66 -27.87
CA TRP A 44 -1.57 -1.17 -29.16
C TRP A 44 -1.77 -2.69 -29.23
N THR A 45 -2.09 -3.21 -30.40
CA THR A 45 -2.40 -4.63 -30.69
C THR A 45 -3.72 -5.17 -30.12
N MET A 46 -4.51 -4.34 -29.44
CA MET A 46 -5.80 -4.71 -28.81
C MET A 46 -7.01 -4.17 -29.58
N SER A 47 -8.22 -4.34 -29.04
CA SER A 47 -9.47 -3.81 -29.58
C SER A 47 -10.42 -3.33 -28.46
N ALA A 48 -11.63 -2.89 -28.82
CA ALA A 48 -12.68 -2.60 -27.86
C ALA A 48 -13.16 -3.83 -27.09
N LEU A 49 -12.89 -5.04 -27.58
CA LEU A 49 -13.40 -6.30 -27.00
C LEU A 49 -12.75 -6.62 -25.65
N GLU A 50 -11.49 -6.23 -25.47
CA GLU A 50 -10.69 -6.52 -24.29
C GLU A 50 -11.22 -5.77 -23.05
N TRP A 51 -11.99 -4.71 -23.25
CA TRP A 51 -12.71 -3.99 -22.19
C TRP A 51 -13.98 -4.69 -21.68
N ARG A 52 -14.37 -5.84 -22.24
CA ARG A 52 -15.59 -6.57 -21.85
C ARG A 52 -15.76 -6.77 -20.33
N PRO A 53 -14.79 -7.31 -19.56
CA PRO A 53 -14.99 -7.51 -18.13
C PRO A 53 -15.21 -6.20 -17.37
N HIS A 54 -14.66 -5.09 -17.86
CA HIS A 54 -14.83 -3.76 -17.29
C HIS A 54 -16.20 -3.18 -17.63
N VAL A 55 -16.62 -3.29 -18.89
CA VAL A 55 -17.96 -2.87 -19.34
C VAL A 55 -19.04 -3.60 -18.54
N GLU A 56 -18.94 -4.92 -18.41
CA GLU A 56 -19.88 -5.74 -17.62
C GLU A 56 -19.91 -5.32 -16.14
N ALA A 57 -18.77 -4.92 -15.58
CA ALA A 57 -18.67 -4.50 -14.20
C ALA A 57 -19.20 -3.08 -13.95
N LEU A 58 -18.93 -2.13 -14.86
CA LEU A 58 -19.30 -0.72 -14.73
C LEU A 58 -20.77 -0.44 -15.05
N THR A 59 -21.36 -1.21 -15.97
CA THR A 59 -22.74 -1.01 -16.43
C THR A 59 -23.78 -1.71 -15.56
N ARG A 60 -23.35 -2.53 -14.58
CA ARG A 60 -24.23 -3.21 -13.63
C ARG A 60 -24.27 -2.46 -12.29
N PRO A 61 -25.46 -2.18 -11.73
CA PRO A 61 -25.56 -1.52 -10.44
C PRO A 61 -25.05 -2.45 -9.31
N ARG A 62 -24.38 -1.87 -8.31
CA ARG A 62 -23.88 -2.56 -7.11
C ARG A 62 -24.19 -1.73 -5.86
N PRO A 63 -24.27 -2.35 -4.65
CA PRO A 63 -24.48 -1.60 -3.43
C PRO A 63 -23.42 -0.50 -3.23
N GLY A 64 -23.84 0.76 -3.20
CA GLY A 64 -22.97 1.94 -3.09
C GLY A 64 -22.33 2.43 -4.40
N PHE A 65 -22.55 1.75 -5.52
CA PHE A 65 -22.02 2.12 -6.84
C PHE A 65 -23.09 1.97 -7.92
N PRO A 66 -23.71 3.08 -8.38
CA PRO A 66 -24.72 3.02 -9.42
C PRO A 66 -24.11 2.58 -10.76
N ALA A 67 -24.95 2.06 -11.64
CA ALA A 67 -24.56 1.69 -12.99
C ALA A 67 -24.11 2.92 -13.79
N LEU A 68 -22.99 2.78 -14.49
CA LEU A 68 -22.44 3.81 -15.37
C LEU A 68 -22.73 3.49 -16.83
N ARG A 69 -22.62 4.51 -17.69
CA ARG A 69 -22.55 4.30 -19.14
C ARG A 69 -21.09 4.04 -19.51
N ALA A 70 -20.84 3.04 -20.34
CA ALA A 70 -19.51 2.74 -20.86
C ALA A 70 -19.48 2.89 -22.37
N VAL A 71 -18.47 3.57 -22.89
CA VAL A 71 -18.19 3.71 -24.31
C VAL A 71 -16.81 3.12 -24.59
N THR A 72 -16.74 2.20 -25.54
CA THR A 72 -15.49 1.64 -26.05
C THR A 72 -15.44 1.87 -27.55
N TYR A 73 -14.25 1.90 -28.14
CA TYR A 73 -14.09 2.03 -29.58
C TYR A 73 -12.84 1.29 -30.03
N ASP A 74 -12.87 0.84 -31.28
CA ASP A 74 -11.70 0.28 -31.94
C ASP A 74 -10.85 1.44 -32.46
N GLN A 75 -9.60 1.58 -32.00
CA GLN A 75 -8.67 2.57 -32.56
C GLN A 75 -8.40 2.27 -34.04
N ARG A 76 -8.03 3.28 -34.83
CA ARG A 76 -7.79 3.12 -36.27
C ARG A 76 -6.87 1.92 -36.57
N GLY A 77 -7.22 1.13 -37.58
CA GLY A 77 -6.48 -0.06 -37.98
C GLY A 77 -6.50 -1.23 -36.99
N HIS A 78 -7.29 -1.16 -35.91
CA HIS A 78 -7.51 -2.24 -34.95
C HIS A 78 -8.98 -2.70 -34.98
N GLY A 79 -9.24 -3.92 -34.52
CA GLY A 79 -10.60 -4.46 -34.42
C GLY A 79 -11.36 -4.35 -35.74
N ARG A 80 -12.50 -3.64 -35.73
CA ARG A 80 -13.32 -3.38 -36.91
C ARG A 80 -13.08 -2.02 -37.57
N SER A 81 -12.18 -1.21 -37.01
CA SER A 81 -11.89 0.13 -37.53
C SER A 81 -10.89 0.08 -38.69
N THR A 82 -11.09 0.94 -39.69
CA THR A 82 -10.14 1.07 -40.81
C THR A 82 -8.97 2.00 -40.42
N ARG A 83 -7.86 1.97 -41.19
CA ARG A 83 -6.62 2.71 -40.87
C ARG A 83 -6.69 4.20 -41.22
N GLY A 84 -7.40 4.57 -42.29
CA GLY A 84 -7.34 5.90 -42.92
C GLY A 84 -6.16 6.08 -43.87
N ALA A 85 -5.97 7.30 -44.39
CA ALA A 85 -4.88 7.64 -45.30
C ALA A 85 -3.73 8.43 -44.64
N ALA A 86 -3.96 9.02 -43.46
CA ALA A 86 -2.97 9.87 -42.81
C ALA A 86 -1.75 9.08 -42.28
N PRO A 87 -0.57 9.73 -42.23
CA PRO A 87 0.58 9.21 -41.50
C PRO A 87 0.22 8.99 -40.02
N LEU A 88 0.62 7.84 -39.46
CA LEU A 88 0.35 7.54 -38.05
C LEU A 88 1.31 8.30 -37.13
N ASP A 89 0.73 9.09 -36.24
CA ASP A 89 1.38 9.67 -35.07
C ASP A 89 0.41 9.65 -33.87
N MET A 90 0.91 9.91 -32.66
CA MET A 90 0.04 9.91 -31.48
C MET A 90 -0.94 11.11 -31.46
N ALA A 91 -0.62 12.20 -32.14
CA ALA A 91 -1.50 13.38 -32.21
C ALA A 91 -2.77 13.08 -33.02
N LEU A 92 -2.66 12.25 -34.07
CA LEU A 92 -3.78 11.73 -34.84
C LEU A 92 -4.72 10.91 -33.97
N LEU A 93 -4.21 10.03 -33.11
CA LEU A 93 -5.03 9.27 -32.17
C LEU A 93 -5.72 10.18 -31.13
N GLY A 94 -5.10 11.31 -30.77
CA GLY A 94 -5.75 12.34 -29.95
C GLY A 94 -6.92 13.01 -30.67
N ARG A 95 -6.78 13.30 -31.97
CA ARG A 95 -7.87 13.84 -32.82
C ARG A 95 -9.01 12.84 -32.98
N ASP A 96 -8.68 11.56 -33.18
CA ASP A 96 -9.67 10.48 -33.25
C ASP A 96 -10.49 10.41 -31.96
N LEU A 97 -9.83 10.49 -30.80
CA LEU A 97 -10.51 10.47 -29.51
C LEU A 97 -11.43 11.69 -29.32
N ASP A 98 -11.06 12.88 -29.81
CA ASP A 98 -11.95 14.06 -29.83
C ASP A 98 -13.22 13.77 -30.64
N LEU A 99 -13.09 13.17 -31.83
CA LEU A 99 -14.24 12.80 -32.67
C LEU A 99 -15.11 11.72 -32.02
N VAL A 100 -14.50 10.69 -31.42
CA VAL A 100 -15.23 9.65 -30.67
C VAL A 100 -15.97 10.26 -29.48
N LEU A 101 -15.34 11.16 -28.72
CA LEU A 101 -15.95 11.83 -27.58
C LEU A 101 -17.19 12.64 -28.00
N ARG A 102 -17.08 13.41 -29.08
CA ARG A 102 -18.18 14.22 -29.65
C ARG A 102 -19.30 13.38 -30.22
N ARG A 103 -18.99 12.21 -30.78
CA ARG A 103 -19.99 11.32 -31.34
C ARG A 103 -20.75 10.54 -30.27
N ALA A 104 -20.06 10.15 -29.21
CA ALA A 104 -20.58 9.22 -28.21
C ALA A 104 -21.20 9.93 -26.99
N THR A 105 -20.80 11.18 -26.72
CA THR A 105 -21.23 11.92 -25.53
C THR A 105 -21.59 13.36 -25.89
N THR A 106 -22.32 14.03 -25.01
CA THR A 106 -22.52 15.49 -25.02
C THR A 106 -22.13 16.08 -23.66
N PRO A 107 -21.80 17.39 -23.55
CA PRO A 107 -21.56 18.04 -22.26
C PRO A 107 -22.77 17.96 -21.30
N GLU A 108 -23.98 17.76 -21.82
CA GLU A 108 -25.22 17.67 -21.06
C GLU A 108 -25.48 16.26 -20.50
N ASP A 109 -24.79 15.22 -21.01
CA ASP A 109 -24.94 13.82 -20.60
C ASP A 109 -24.41 13.54 -19.17
N GLY A 110 -23.83 14.54 -18.51
CA GLY A 110 -23.18 14.41 -17.21
C GLY A 110 -21.66 14.22 -17.29
N PRO A 111 -20.99 13.96 -16.15
CA PRO A 111 -19.54 13.87 -16.09
C PRO A 111 -18.98 12.75 -16.98
N VAL A 112 -17.97 13.09 -17.78
CA VAL A 112 -17.24 12.13 -18.63
C VAL A 112 -15.89 11.79 -18.02
N LEU A 113 -15.59 10.50 -17.90
CA LEU A 113 -14.31 9.98 -17.44
C LEU A 113 -13.56 9.33 -18.61
N LEU A 114 -12.30 9.70 -18.80
CA LEU A 114 -11.44 9.06 -19.80
C LEU A 114 -10.52 8.03 -19.13
N VAL A 115 -10.48 6.82 -19.69
CA VAL A 115 -9.61 5.74 -19.23
C VAL A 115 -8.77 5.28 -20.42
N GLY A 116 -7.46 5.41 -20.33
CA GLY A 116 -6.53 5.01 -21.39
C GLY A 116 -5.49 4.01 -20.90
N HIS A 117 -5.29 2.93 -21.66
CA HIS A 117 -4.20 1.97 -21.44
C HIS A 117 -3.13 2.13 -22.51
N SER A 118 -1.85 2.21 -22.12
CA SER A 118 -0.73 2.25 -23.07
C SER A 118 -0.91 3.32 -24.16
N MET A 119 -1.01 2.92 -25.42
CA MET A 119 -1.33 3.79 -26.56
C MET A 119 -2.62 4.61 -26.36
N GLY A 120 -3.66 4.05 -25.76
CA GLY A 120 -4.89 4.78 -25.41
C GLY A 120 -4.64 5.87 -24.36
N GLY A 121 -3.70 5.64 -23.44
CA GLY A 121 -3.24 6.68 -22.51
C GLY A 121 -2.50 7.83 -23.22
N MET A 122 -1.70 7.53 -24.24
CA MET A 122 -1.03 8.54 -25.06
C MET A 122 -2.02 9.34 -25.91
N SER A 123 -3.08 8.71 -26.42
CA SER A 123 -4.18 9.38 -27.10
C SER A 123 -4.88 10.39 -26.18
N VAL A 124 -5.18 10.02 -24.93
CA VAL A 124 -5.74 10.95 -23.92
C VAL A 124 -4.80 12.13 -23.65
N GLN A 125 -3.50 11.87 -23.54
CA GLN A 125 -2.48 12.91 -23.36
C GLN A 125 -2.42 13.89 -24.54
N GLN A 126 -2.49 13.39 -25.78
CA GLN A 126 -2.49 14.24 -26.97
C GLN A 126 -3.79 15.03 -27.12
N LEU A 127 -4.94 14.45 -26.73
CA LEU A 127 -6.20 15.18 -26.62
C LEU A 127 -6.07 16.34 -25.62
N ALA A 128 -5.49 16.10 -24.44
CA ALA A 128 -5.27 17.14 -23.44
C ALA A 128 -4.34 18.25 -23.91
N ALA A 129 -3.29 17.90 -24.66
CA ALA A 129 -2.37 18.86 -25.22
C ALA A 129 -3.00 19.70 -26.35
N ALA A 130 -3.83 19.10 -27.20
CA ALA A 130 -4.45 19.77 -28.34
C ALA A 130 -5.71 20.55 -27.96
N ARG A 131 -6.50 20.04 -27.00
CA ARG A 131 -7.83 20.54 -26.61
C ARG A 131 -7.92 20.73 -25.09
N PRO A 132 -7.03 21.55 -24.48
CA PRO A 132 -6.97 21.72 -23.02
C PRO A 132 -8.28 22.27 -22.42
N GLU A 133 -9.09 22.97 -23.21
CA GLU A 133 -10.38 23.52 -22.81
C GLU A 133 -11.43 22.46 -22.48
N LEU A 134 -11.27 21.22 -22.94
CA LEU A 134 -12.21 20.12 -22.66
C LEU A 134 -12.10 19.60 -21.21
N PHE A 135 -10.95 19.78 -20.56
CA PHE A 135 -10.65 19.22 -19.25
C PHE A 135 -11.09 20.17 -18.14
N GLY A 136 -12.09 19.72 -17.38
CA GLY A 136 -12.81 20.49 -16.35
C GLY A 136 -14.14 21.05 -16.84
N SER A 137 -14.33 21.24 -18.15
CA SER A 137 -15.60 21.70 -18.74
C SER A 137 -16.49 20.53 -19.19
N TRP A 138 -15.89 19.47 -19.73
CA TRP A 138 -16.59 18.32 -20.27
C TRP A 138 -15.98 17.02 -19.74
N VAL A 139 -14.68 16.82 -19.95
CA VAL A 139 -13.94 15.73 -19.30
C VAL A 139 -13.78 16.09 -17.83
N SER A 140 -14.27 15.22 -16.97
CA SER A 140 -14.37 15.43 -15.52
C SER A 140 -13.32 14.63 -14.74
N GLY A 141 -12.72 13.60 -15.31
CA GLY A 141 -11.66 12.82 -14.65
C GLY A 141 -10.93 11.90 -15.60
N VAL A 142 -9.71 11.52 -15.24
CA VAL A 142 -8.81 10.76 -16.11
C VAL A 142 -8.13 9.63 -15.35
N ALA A 143 -8.08 8.44 -15.94
CA ALA A 143 -7.24 7.34 -15.50
C ALA A 143 -6.28 6.90 -16.60
N LEU A 144 -4.99 6.85 -16.29
CA LEU A 144 -3.92 6.46 -17.20
C LEU A 144 -3.26 5.18 -16.70
N PHE A 145 -3.32 4.11 -17.48
CA PHE A 145 -2.75 2.81 -17.14
C PHE A 145 -1.56 2.49 -18.04
N ASN A 146 -0.41 2.13 -17.44
CA ASN A 146 0.77 1.61 -18.14
C ASN A 146 1.07 2.39 -19.43
N THR A 147 1.28 3.69 -19.28
CA THR A 147 1.53 4.62 -20.39
C THR A 147 2.71 5.53 -20.02
N CYS A 148 3.24 6.26 -20.99
CA CYS A 148 4.35 7.18 -20.78
C CYS A 148 4.06 8.57 -21.36
N VAL A 149 4.81 9.57 -20.90
CA VAL A 149 4.74 10.96 -21.36
C VAL A 149 5.62 11.25 -22.59
N GLU A 150 6.64 10.42 -22.78
CA GLU A 150 7.59 10.45 -23.87
C GLU A 150 8.18 9.04 -24.05
N ASP A 151 8.49 8.66 -25.29
CA ASP A 151 9.24 7.46 -25.69
C ASP A 151 8.79 6.12 -25.07
N VAL A 152 8.36 5.20 -25.93
CA VAL A 152 8.17 3.80 -25.55
C VAL A 152 9.53 3.10 -25.56
N GLY A 153 10.00 2.68 -24.38
CA GLY A 153 11.20 1.84 -24.22
C GLY A 153 12.57 2.52 -24.38
N ALA A 154 13.08 3.12 -23.31
CA ALA A 154 14.48 3.07 -22.84
C ALA A 154 14.66 3.91 -21.56
N VAL A 155 14.96 3.30 -20.40
CA VAL A 155 15.46 4.04 -19.21
C VAL A 155 16.34 3.10 -18.35
N PRO A 156 17.53 3.47 -17.79
CA PRO A 156 18.27 4.74 -17.81
C PRO A 156 19.74 4.64 -18.32
N PHE A 157 20.16 5.64 -19.11
CA PHE A 157 21.45 6.31 -18.90
C PHE A 157 21.23 7.74 -19.38
N VAL A 158 21.45 8.74 -18.54
CA VAL A 158 21.76 10.09 -19.00
C VAL A 158 23.27 10.21 -18.86
N PRO A 159 24.06 9.93 -19.92
CA PRO A 159 25.45 10.30 -19.90
C PRO A 159 25.50 11.83 -19.80
N ARG A 160 26.30 12.37 -18.88
CA ARG A 160 26.61 13.80 -18.81
C ARG A 160 27.45 14.31 -20.01
N ASP A 161 27.52 13.55 -21.10
CA ASP A 161 28.37 13.81 -22.25
C ASP A 161 27.55 14.02 -23.53
N ARG A 162 27.75 15.19 -24.16
CA ARG A 162 27.08 15.62 -25.41
C ARG A 162 27.41 14.69 -26.59
N GLY A 163 28.52 13.96 -26.54
CA GLY A 163 28.89 12.97 -27.57
C GLY A 163 28.00 11.72 -27.58
N ALA A 164 27.62 11.22 -26.40
CA ALA A 164 26.79 10.03 -26.25
C ALA A 164 25.33 10.28 -26.64
N GLN A 165 24.81 11.50 -26.42
CA GLN A 165 23.48 11.91 -26.91
C GLN A 165 23.38 11.89 -28.43
N ARG A 166 24.40 12.37 -29.14
CA ARG A 166 24.43 12.36 -30.62
C ARG A 166 24.49 10.94 -31.18
N ARG A 167 25.23 10.04 -30.52
CA ARG A 167 25.33 8.63 -30.92
C ARG A 167 24.02 7.87 -30.69
N ALA A 168 23.39 8.03 -29.52
CA ALA A 168 22.07 7.46 -29.25
C ALA A 168 20.99 7.98 -30.22
N HIS A 169 21.07 9.26 -30.61
CA HIS A 169 20.17 9.83 -31.61
C HIS A 169 20.40 9.25 -33.02
N ALA A 170 21.65 9.06 -33.44
CA ALA A 170 21.98 8.45 -34.72
C ALA A 170 21.59 6.95 -34.78
N GLU A 171 21.85 6.19 -33.71
CA GLU A 171 21.43 4.79 -33.55
C GLU A 171 19.90 4.66 -33.58
N ARG A 172 19.18 5.64 -33.03
CA ARG A 172 17.71 5.75 -33.08
C ARG A 172 17.17 6.05 -34.47
N LEU A 173 17.82 6.94 -35.24
CA LEU A 173 17.44 7.20 -36.64
C LEU A 173 17.67 5.97 -37.54
N LEU A 174 18.74 5.21 -37.29
CA LEU A 174 19.02 3.96 -37.97
C LEU A 174 17.99 2.87 -37.61
N ALA A 175 17.65 2.74 -36.32
CA ALA A 175 16.59 1.84 -35.85
C ALA A 175 15.24 2.22 -36.47
N ASP A 176 14.84 3.50 -36.44
CA ASP A 176 13.61 3.99 -37.07
C ASP A 176 13.56 3.69 -38.58
N GLY A 177 14.69 3.80 -39.28
CA GLY A 177 14.81 3.44 -40.70
C GLY A 177 14.62 1.94 -40.96
N LEU A 178 15.16 1.09 -40.10
CA LEU A 178 15.01 -0.37 -40.14
C LEU A 178 13.59 -0.82 -39.78
N LEU A 179 12.97 -0.19 -38.78
CA LEU A 179 11.62 -0.47 -38.28
C LEU A 179 10.52 -0.09 -39.30
N ARG A 180 10.77 0.95 -40.11
CA ARG A 180 9.88 1.38 -41.20
C ARG A 180 9.99 0.52 -42.47
N SER A 181 10.86 -0.48 -42.50
CA SER A 181 10.99 -1.39 -43.64
C SER A 181 9.83 -2.39 -43.72
N PRO A 182 9.05 -2.41 -44.83
CA PRO A 182 8.00 -3.41 -45.06
C PRO A 182 8.46 -4.87 -44.92
N GLY A 183 9.72 -5.14 -45.26
CA GLY A 183 10.30 -6.49 -45.17
C GLY A 183 10.59 -6.91 -43.73
N TRP A 184 11.13 -5.99 -42.93
CA TRP A 184 11.42 -6.25 -41.51
C TRP A 184 10.14 -6.38 -40.69
N ALA A 185 9.14 -5.51 -40.95
CA ALA A 185 7.81 -5.59 -40.35
C ALA A 185 7.13 -6.95 -40.57
N LYS A 186 7.17 -7.45 -41.82
CA LYS A 186 6.65 -8.78 -42.17
C LYS A 186 7.43 -9.90 -41.48
N ALA A 187 8.75 -9.76 -41.33
CA ALA A 187 9.59 -10.75 -40.66
C ALA A 187 9.28 -10.85 -39.16
N VAL A 188 9.21 -9.71 -38.45
CA VAL A 188 8.87 -9.66 -37.02
C VAL A 188 7.45 -10.13 -36.77
N HIS A 189 6.49 -9.72 -37.60
CA HIS A 189 5.12 -10.21 -37.52
C HIS A 189 5.08 -11.75 -37.66
N ARG A 190 5.73 -12.33 -38.68
CA ARG A 190 5.81 -13.80 -38.84
C ARG A 190 6.46 -14.49 -37.64
N LEU A 191 7.46 -13.86 -37.02
CA LEU A 191 8.15 -14.40 -35.86
C LEU A 191 7.34 -14.31 -34.56
N LEU A 192 6.37 -13.40 -34.48
CA LEU A 192 5.47 -13.24 -33.33
C LEU A 192 4.16 -14.01 -33.47
N THR A 193 3.69 -14.22 -34.70
CA THR A 193 2.40 -14.86 -34.98
C THR A 193 2.49 -16.27 -35.54
N GLY A 194 3.70 -16.76 -35.85
CA GLY A 194 3.97 -18.05 -36.48
C GLY A 194 3.68 -19.27 -35.59
N PRO A 195 3.75 -20.49 -36.15
CA PRO A 195 3.46 -21.73 -35.42
C PRO A 195 4.47 -22.06 -34.31
N LEU A 196 5.69 -21.51 -34.38
CA LEU A 196 6.76 -21.71 -33.39
C LEU A 196 6.83 -20.60 -32.32
N SER A 197 6.03 -19.54 -32.46
CA SER A 197 6.03 -18.42 -31.53
C SER A 197 4.94 -18.61 -30.47
N HIS A 198 5.24 -19.41 -29.46
CA HIS A 198 4.33 -19.59 -28.33
C HIS A 198 4.58 -18.49 -27.27
N PRO A 199 3.57 -17.74 -26.82
CA PRO A 199 3.76 -16.59 -25.92
C PRO A 199 4.45 -16.93 -24.60
N SER A 200 4.34 -18.18 -24.14
CA SER A 200 4.98 -18.64 -22.91
C SER A 200 6.39 -19.22 -23.08
N THR A 201 6.86 -19.48 -24.31
CA THR A 201 8.15 -20.15 -24.55
C THR A 201 9.07 -19.39 -25.51
N ALA A 202 8.54 -18.48 -26.32
CA ALA A 202 9.33 -17.72 -27.28
C ALA A 202 10.10 -16.59 -26.57
N PRO A 203 11.44 -16.55 -26.68
CA PRO A 203 12.27 -15.50 -26.08
C PRO A 203 11.87 -14.08 -26.52
N LEU A 204 11.36 -13.94 -27.75
CA LEU A 204 10.88 -12.65 -28.26
C LEU A 204 9.61 -12.19 -27.53
N TRP A 205 8.68 -13.10 -27.19
CA TRP A 205 7.50 -12.77 -26.39
C TRP A 205 7.90 -12.38 -24.96
N HIS A 206 8.84 -13.12 -24.35
CA HIS A 206 9.39 -12.76 -23.04
C HIS A 206 10.14 -11.42 -23.05
N ALA A 207 10.81 -11.09 -24.15
CA ALA A 207 11.52 -9.83 -24.32
C ALA A 207 10.58 -8.64 -24.56
N LEU A 208 9.45 -8.85 -25.23
CA LEU A 208 8.46 -7.81 -25.52
C LEU A 208 7.46 -7.59 -24.39
N PHE A 209 7.04 -8.66 -23.68
CA PHE A 209 5.92 -8.64 -22.73
C PHE A 209 6.29 -9.09 -21.29
N GLY A 210 7.54 -9.51 -21.05
CA GLY A 210 8.05 -9.91 -19.72
C GLY A 210 7.92 -11.41 -19.41
N ARG A 211 8.45 -11.84 -18.26
CA ARG A 211 8.37 -13.23 -17.74
C ARG A 211 7.36 -13.32 -16.58
N GLY A 212 6.22 -14.00 -16.77
CA GLY A 212 5.18 -14.17 -15.74
C GLY A 212 4.09 -15.19 -16.11
N PRO A 213 3.11 -15.49 -15.23
CA PRO A 213 2.10 -16.55 -15.41
C PRO A 213 0.98 -16.17 -16.42
N GLN A 214 1.32 -15.44 -17.48
CA GLN A 214 0.43 -14.76 -18.42
C GLN A 214 0.09 -15.60 -19.66
N THR A 215 0.05 -16.92 -19.56
CA THR A 215 -0.13 -17.78 -20.76
C THR A 215 -1.41 -17.50 -21.54
N ASP A 216 -2.49 -17.07 -20.87
CA ASP A 216 -3.79 -16.86 -21.52
C ASP A 216 -4.02 -15.43 -22.04
N THR A 217 -3.54 -14.40 -21.34
CA THR A 217 -3.54 -13.00 -21.84
C THR A 217 -2.60 -12.86 -23.03
N ALA A 218 -1.38 -13.37 -22.93
CA ALA A 218 -0.42 -13.30 -24.03
C ALA A 218 -0.88 -14.12 -25.26
N ARG A 219 -1.73 -15.14 -25.08
CA ARG A 219 -2.42 -15.84 -26.17
C ARG A 219 -3.50 -14.96 -26.82
N ALA A 220 -4.30 -14.25 -26.03
CA ALA A 220 -5.29 -13.31 -26.56
C ALA A 220 -4.61 -12.18 -27.37
N ASP A 221 -3.50 -11.63 -26.86
CA ASP A 221 -2.72 -10.59 -27.55
C ASP A 221 -2.08 -11.11 -28.83
N ALA A 222 -1.58 -12.35 -28.84
CA ALA A 222 -1.08 -13.01 -30.05
C ALA A 222 -2.20 -13.23 -31.09
N HIS A 223 -3.42 -13.53 -30.64
CA HIS A 223 -4.59 -13.65 -31.52
C HIS A 223 -5.04 -12.30 -32.08
N ALA A 224 -5.04 -11.24 -31.27
CA ALA A 224 -5.39 -9.90 -31.70
C ALA A 224 -4.33 -9.33 -32.68
N LEU A 225 -3.04 -9.56 -32.42
CA LEU A 225 -1.94 -9.16 -33.30
C LEU A 225 -2.06 -9.79 -34.71
N ARG A 226 -2.50 -11.05 -34.81
CA ARG A 226 -2.74 -11.74 -36.09
C ARG A 226 -3.78 -11.07 -36.97
N ALA A 227 -4.70 -10.31 -36.38
CA ALA A 227 -5.77 -9.62 -37.10
C ALA A 227 -5.32 -8.27 -37.68
N ILE A 228 -4.13 -7.78 -37.30
CA ILE A 228 -3.63 -6.45 -37.70
C ILE A 228 -2.67 -6.60 -38.89
N PRO A 229 -2.82 -5.79 -39.95
CA PRO A 229 -1.87 -5.81 -41.07
C PRO A 229 -0.43 -5.54 -40.60
N PRO A 230 0.59 -6.30 -41.03
CA PRO A 230 1.98 -6.14 -40.57
C PRO A 230 2.56 -4.73 -40.77
N LEU A 231 2.13 -4.03 -41.82
CA LEU A 231 2.55 -2.65 -42.08
C LEU A 231 1.97 -1.68 -41.04
N THR A 232 0.71 -1.89 -40.65
CA THR A 232 0.04 -1.11 -39.61
C THR A 232 0.74 -1.30 -38.26
N VAL A 233 1.15 -2.52 -37.92
CA VAL A 233 1.98 -2.80 -36.73
C VAL A 233 3.26 -1.96 -36.75
N ALA A 234 4.02 -1.96 -37.84
CA ALA A 234 5.26 -1.20 -37.93
C ALA A 234 5.07 0.32 -37.86
N GLU A 235 4.05 0.85 -38.53
CA GLU A 235 3.73 2.28 -38.48
C GLU A 235 3.33 2.73 -37.06
N PHE A 236 2.53 1.94 -36.34
CA PHE A 236 2.21 2.22 -34.94
C PHE A 236 3.44 2.14 -34.04
N PHE A 237 4.34 1.17 -34.25
CA PHE A 237 5.58 1.10 -33.49
C PHE A 237 6.41 2.40 -33.66
N ALA A 238 6.54 2.89 -34.90
CA ALA A 238 7.21 4.17 -35.17
C ALA A 238 6.48 5.38 -34.58
N ALA A 239 5.15 5.35 -34.53
CA ALA A 239 4.36 6.41 -33.90
C ALA A 239 4.52 6.43 -32.38
N LEU A 240 4.63 5.25 -31.75
CA LEU A 240 4.84 5.09 -30.31
C LEU A 240 6.23 5.59 -29.88
N THR A 241 7.27 5.30 -30.66
CA THR A 241 8.64 5.76 -30.37
C THR A 241 8.87 7.25 -30.58
N THR A 242 7.90 7.96 -31.18
CA THR A 242 7.98 9.42 -31.41
C THR A 242 6.98 10.20 -30.56
N HIS A 243 6.28 9.53 -29.63
CA HIS A 243 5.38 10.18 -28.70
C HIS A 243 6.14 11.15 -27.78
N ALA A 244 5.67 12.40 -27.70
CA ALA A 244 6.17 13.38 -26.74
C ALA A 244 5.06 14.34 -26.32
N CYS A 245 4.72 14.35 -25.03
CA CYS A 245 3.71 15.23 -24.44
C CYS A 245 4.21 16.02 -23.22
N ALA A 246 5.48 15.86 -22.85
CA ALA A 246 6.08 16.55 -21.72
C ALA A 246 5.88 18.08 -21.79
N GLY A 247 5.56 18.69 -20.66
CA GLY A 247 5.27 20.13 -20.53
C GLY A 247 3.92 20.59 -21.10
N ARG A 248 3.15 19.72 -21.77
CA ARG A 248 1.87 20.07 -22.42
C ARG A 248 0.64 19.49 -21.74
N LEU A 249 0.80 18.90 -20.55
CA LEU A 249 -0.25 18.15 -19.84
C LEU A 249 -0.92 18.90 -18.69
N GLY A 250 -0.66 20.20 -18.52
CA GLY A 250 -1.22 20.99 -17.42
C GLY A 250 -2.76 20.97 -17.34
N ALA A 251 -3.44 20.75 -18.46
CA ALA A 251 -4.91 20.61 -18.49
C ALA A 251 -5.42 19.38 -17.72
N LEU A 252 -4.64 18.29 -17.67
CA LEU A 252 -5.00 17.09 -16.90
C LEU A 252 -5.03 17.37 -15.39
N GLY A 253 -4.26 18.36 -14.90
CA GLY A 253 -4.27 18.77 -13.49
C GLY A 253 -5.54 19.52 -13.07
N ARG A 254 -6.40 19.91 -14.01
CA ARG A 254 -7.69 20.58 -13.71
C ARG A 254 -8.74 19.60 -13.19
N VAL A 255 -8.55 18.31 -13.46
CA VAL A 255 -9.47 17.23 -13.09
C VAL A 255 -8.75 16.19 -12.24
N PRO A 256 -9.46 15.41 -11.41
CA PRO A 256 -8.88 14.23 -10.77
C PRO A 256 -8.23 13.33 -11.82
N THR A 257 -6.91 13.14 -11.70
CA THR A 257 -6.12 12.32 -12.62
C THR A 257 -5.39 11.23 -11.83
N ARG A 258 -5.63 9.97 -12.18
CA ARG A 258 -5.02 8.80 -11.53
C ARG A 258 -4.13 8.05 -12.52
N ILE A 259 -2.88 7.82 -12.16
CA ILE A 259 -1.90 7.08 -12.95
C ILE A 259 -1.63 5.75 -12.26
N LEU A 260 -1.73 4.65 -13.00
CA LEU A 260 -1.45 3.31 -12.50
C LEU A 260 -0.46 2.62 -13.43
N VAL A 261 0.54 1.94 -12.87
CA VAL A 261 1.57 1.23 -13.65
C VAL A 261 1.93 -0.08 -12.98
N GLY A 262 2.16 -1.13 -13.77
CA GLY A 262 2.71 -2.39 -13.29
C GLY A 262 4.17 -2.24 -12.89
N ALA A 263 4.56 -2.77 -11.73
CA ALA A 263 5.95 -2.71 -11.25
C ALA A 263 6.93 -3.48 -12.14
N LEU A 264 6.44 -4.45 -12.91
CA LEU A 264 7.21 -5.25 -13.86
C LEU A 264 6.96 -4.81 -15.30
N ASP A 265 6.33 -3.65 -15.53
CA ASP A 265 6.17 -3.10 -16.87
C ASP A 265 7.54 -2.74 -17.45
N THR A 266 7.90 -3.39 -18.56
CA THR A 266 9.15 -3.14 -19.29
C THR A 266 8.96 -2.24 -20.51
N TYR A 267 7.72 -2.00 -20.93
CA TYR A 267 7.38 -1.24 -22.13
C TYR A 267 7.20 0.24 -21.80
N THR A 268 6.45 0.51 -20.73
CA THR A 268 6.29 1.83 -20.11
C THR A 268 6.67 1.73 -18.64
N PRO A 269 7.98 1.66 -18.33
CA PRO A 269 8.45 1.30 -17.00
C PRO A 269 7.98 2.31 -15.94
N PRO A 270 7.94 1.93 -14.65
CA PRO A 270 7.48 2.81 -13.57
C PRO A 270 8.14 4.20 -13.53
N ALA A 271 9.39 4.31 -13.97
CA ALA A 271 10.09 5.58 -14.14
C ALA A 271 9.37 6.55 -15.10
N GLN A 272 8.75 6.04 -16.16
CA GLN A 272 7.95 6.83 -17.09
C GLN A 272 6.63 7.28 -16.47
N ALA A 273 6.00 6.44 -15.65
CA ALA A 273 4.78 6.82 -14.93
C ALA A 273 5.05 7.88 -13.85
N LEU A 274 6.23 7.84 -13.21
CA LEU A 274 6.72 8.91 -12.34
C LEU A 274 6.86 10.23 -13.11
N ARG A 275 7.56 10.22 -14.25
CA ARG A 275 7.69 11.41 -15.11
C ARG A 275 6.34 11.95 -15.57
N LEU A 276 5.41 11.06 -15.91
CA LEU A 276 4.05 11.44 -16.29
C LEU A 276 3.32 12.13 -15.12
N ALA A 277 3.46 11.62 -13.90
CA ALA A 277 2.91 12.25 -12.71
C ALA A 277 3.51 13.64 -12.45
N ASP A 278 4.83 13.80 -12.62
CA ASP A 278 5.51 15.09 -12.47
C ASP A 278 5.02 16.14 -13.48
N ASN A 279 4.55 15.70 -14.65
CA ASN A 279 4.01 16.57 -15.69
C ASN A 279 2.52 16.92 -15.49
N ILE A 280 1.84 16.31 -14.52
CA ILE A 280 0.41 16.49 -14.28
C ILE A 280 0.18 16.95 -12.83
N PRO A 281 -0.03 18.26 -12.60
CA PRO A 281 -0.26 18.78 -11.26
C PRO A 281 -1.41 18.07 -10.54
N GLY A 282 -1.14 17.57 -9.34
CA GLY A 282 -2.16 16.90 -8.51
C GLY A 282 -2.56 15.49 -8.96
N ALA A 283 -1.86 14.89 -9.92
CA ALA A 283 -2.07 13.49 -10.26
C ALA A 283 -1.62 12.57 -9.12
N THR A 284 -2.36 11.47 -8.91
CA THR A 284 -1.95 10.41 -7.99
C THR A 284 -1.34 9.25 -8.77
N LEU A 285 -0.15 8.81 -8.38
CA LEU A 285 0.52 7.65 -8.97
C LEU A 285 0.38 6.41 -8.08
N HIS A 286 0.03 5.27 -8.68
CA HIS A 286 0.00 3.98 -8.01
C HIS A 286 0.75 2.90 -8.80
N THR A 287 1.90 2.48 -8.27
CA THR A 287 2.63 1.31 -8.78
C THR A 287 2.01 0.02 -8.23
N VAL A 288 1.70 -0.92 -9.12
CA VAL A 288 1.07 -2.20 -8.81
C VAL A 288 2.11 -3.33 -8.83
N PRO A 289 2.47 -3.90 -7.66
CA PRO A 289 3.49 -4.94 -7.56
C PRO A 289 3.14 -6.18 -8.37
N LYS A 290 4.14 -6.84 -8.96
CA LYS A 290 4.03 -8.11 -9.70
C LYS A 290 3.19 -8.06 -10.99
N GLN A 291 2.82 -6.87 -11.45
CA GLN A 291 2.02 -6.69 -12.67
C GLN A 291 2.89 -6.14 -13.80
N GLY A 292 2.61 -6.60 -15.02
CA GLY A 292 3.29 -6.21 -16.24
C GLY A 292 2.61 -5.04 -16.95
N HIS A 293 2.81 -4.96 -18.26
CA HIS A 293 2.27 -3.89 -19.09
C HIS A 293 0.74 -3.93 -19.21
N ASP A 294 0.13 -5.11 -19.17
CA ASP A 294 -1.31 -5.31 -19.41
C ASP A 294 -2.15 -5.26 -18.14
N LEU A 295 -1.77 -4.39 -17.20
CA LEU A 295 -2.40 -4.22 -15.89
C LEU A 295 -3.94 -4.13 -15.92
N PRO A 296 -4.60 -3.41 -16.86
CA PRO A 296 -6.05 -3.38 -16.93
C PRO A 296 -6.69 -4.76 -17.11
N TYR A 297 -6.01 -5.69 -17.77
CA TYR A 297 -6.53 -7.01 -18.12
C TYR A 297 -6.03 -8.10 -17.16
N GLU A 298 -4.81 -7.94 -16.63
CA GLU A 298 -4.31 -8.75 -15.51
C GLU A 298 -5.12 -8.53 -14.22
N ARG A 299 -5.61 -7.30 -14.01
CA ARG A 299 -6.42 -6.92 -12.84
C ARG A 299 -7.61 -6.05 -13.24
N PRO A 300 -8.67 -6.64 -13.85
CA PRO A 300 -9.84 -5.89 -14.31
C PRO A 300 -10.54 -5.07 -13.24
N VAL A 301 -10.53 -5.58 -12.00
CA VAL A 301 -11.12 -4.90 -10.84
C VAL A 301 -10.46 -3.55 -10.56
N LEU A 302 -9.16 -3.36 -10.83
CA LEU A 302 -8.46 -2.11 -10.54
C LEU A 302 -8.97 -0.94 -11.40
N VAL A 303 -9.34 -1.20 -12.65
CA VAL A 303 -9.93 -0.17 -13.52
C VAL A 303 -11.29 0.26 -12.97
N VAL A 304 -12.10 -0.70 -12.54
CA VAL A 304 -13.42 -0.44 -11.95
C VAL A 304 -13.30 0.36 -10.65
N GLU A 305 -12.39 -0.04 -9.75
CA GLU A 305 -12.09 0.69 -8.52
C GLU A 305 -11.59 2.11 -8.80
N THR A 306 -10.73 2.28 -9.82
CA THR A 306 -10.17 3.59 -10.20
C THR A 306 -11.27 4.51 -10.73
N VAL A 307 -12.16 4.02 -11.58
CA VAL A 307 -13.30 4.77 -12.10
C VAL A 307 -14.23 5.21 -10.96
N HIS A 308 -14.56 4.30 -10.03
CA HIS A 308 -15.40 4.66 -8.88
C HIS A 308 -14.71 5.65 -7.94
N ALA A 309 -13.39 5.56 -7.78
CA ALA A 309 -12.64 6.52 -6.98
C ALA A 309 -12.63 7.92 -7.63
N LEU A 310 -12.52 8.01 -8.96
CA LEU A 310 -12.69 9.28 -9.68
C LEU A 310 -14.09 9.88 -9.49
N LEU A 311 -15.15 9.06 -9.56
CA LEU A 311 -16.52 9.53 -9.28
C LEU A 311 -16.70 10.02 -7.85
N HIS A 312 -16.10 9.32 -6.89
CA HIS A 312 -16.10 9.73 -5.50
C HIS A 312 -15.40 11.10 -5.34
N ASP A 313 -14.21 11.28 -5.92
CA ASP A 313 -13.48 12.55 -5.89
C ASP A 313 -14.29 13.69 -6.51
N LEU A 314 -15.07 13.41 -7.57
CA LEU A 314 -15.98 14.37 -8.19
C LEU A 314 -17.15 14.77 -7.29
N ARG A 315 -17.77 13.82 -6.59
CA ARG A 315 -18.85 14.10 -5.63
C ARG A 315 -18.34 14.96 -4.48
N HIS A 316 -17.20 14.63 -3.90
CA HIS A 316 -16.57 15.42 -2.83
C HIS A 316 -16.25 16.84 -3.27
N ARG A 317 -15.74 17.05 -4.50
CA ARG A 317 -15.46 18.41 -5.02
C ARG A 317 -16.72 19.25 -5.23
N ARG A 318 -17.85 18.62 -5.57
CA ARG A 318 -19.15 19.30 -5.67
C ARG A 318 -19.71 19.67 -4.31
N GLU A 319 -19.53 18.82 -3.30
CA GLU A 319 -20.00 19.05 -1.93
C GLU A 319 -19.15 20.08 -1.17
N THR A 320 -17.87 20.20 -1.51
CA THR A 320 -16.91 21.11 -0.84
C THR A 320 -16.69 22.45 -1.55
N SER A 321 -17.19 22.62 -2.78
CA SER A 321 -17.18 23.93 -3.45
C SER A 321 -18.43 24.74 -3.06
N PRO A 322 -18.30 25.91 -2.42
CA PRO A 322 -19.43 26.80 -2.24
C PRO A 322 -19.91 27.29 -3.62
N ALA A 323 -21.21 27.17 -3.89
CA ALA A 323 -21.81 27.82 -5.05
C ALA A 323 -21.48 29.33 -4.99
N ALA A 324 -20.83 29.84 -6.04
CA ALA A 324 -20.44 31.24 -6.09
C ALA A 324 -21.68 32.15 -6.16
N PRO A 325 -21.83 33.14 -5.26
CA PRO A 325 -22.76 34.23 -5.48
C PRO A 325 -22.15 35.23 -6.49
N PRO A 326 -22.95 35.89 -7.34
CA PRO A 326 -22.44 36.86 -8.28
C PRO A 326 -22.03 38.15 -7.56
N GLY A 327 -20.75 38.49 -7.65
CA GLY A 327 -20.24 39.85 -7.43
C GLY A 327 -19.77 40.18 -6.02
N ALA A 328 -18.46 40.08 -5.78
CA ALA A 328 -17.75 40.96 -4.84
C ALA A 328 -16.23 40.96 -5.16
N ARG A 329 -15.65 42.17 -5.30
CA ARG A 329 -14.21 42.41 -5.55
C ARG A 329 -13.37 42.15 -4.28
N PRO A 330 -12.08 41.82 -4.39
CA PRO A 330 -11.24 41.49 -3.25
C PRO A 330 -10.67 42.75 -2.57
N ARG A 331 -10.53 42.71 -1.25
CA ARG A 331 -9.64 43.61 -0.49
C ARG A 331 -8.49 42.80 0.11
N LEU A 332 -7.28 43.33 -0.06
CA LEU A 332 -6.02 42.85 0.54
C LEU A 332 -5.81 43.41 1.96
N GLY A 333 -5.02 42.67 2.74
CA GLY A 333 -4.31 43.12 3.95
C GLY A 333 -4.51 42.14 5.12
N SER A 334 -3.57 41.81 6.00
CA SER A 334 -2.10 41.86 6.08
C SER A 334 -1.72 41.24 7.43
N ALA A 335 -0.62 40.50 7.47
CA ALA A 335 0.37 40.40 8.57
C ALA A 335 0.03 39.76 9.95
N THR A 336 0.77 38.67 10.20
CA THR A 336 1.67 38.36 11.35
C THR A 336 1.19 37.92 12.75
N MET A 337 1.77 36.77 13.13
CA MET A 337 2.39 36.36 14.42
C MET A 337 1.53 36.16 15.68
N ASN A 338 1.54 34.93 16.22
CA ASN A 338 2.28 34.57 17.44
C ASN A 338 2.12 33.09 17.83
N SER A 339 3.24 32.44 18.18
CA SER A 339 3.26 31.26 19.06
C SER A 339 2.99 31.69 20.51
N PRO A 340 2.61 30.75 21.39
CA PRO A 340 3.41 30.67 22.62
C PRO A 340 3.68 29.25 23.14
N MET A 341 4.63 29.28 24.08
CA MET A 341 5.31 28.25 24.84
C MET A 341 4.45 27.31 25.70
N THR A 342 5.11 26.19 26.03
CA THR A 342 4.88 25.19 27.08
C THR A 342 4.61 25.72 28.49
N ALA A 343 3.71 25.06 29.22
CA ALA A 343 3.63 25.06 30.68
C ALA A 343 3.14 23.69 31.21
N SER A 344 3.64 23.33 32.40
CA SER A 344 3.66 22.05 33.09
C SER A 344 2.34 21.59 33.75
N ALA A 345 2.32 20.29 34.09
CA ALA A 345 1.23 19.50 34.62
C ALA A 345 0.77 19.81 36.07
N GLU A 346 -0.39 19.24 36.41
CA GLU A 346 -1.07 19.07 37.71
C GLU A 346 -2.37 19.89 37.93
N ASN A 347 -3.38 19.63 37.10
CA ASN A 347 -4.79 19.54 37.51
C ASN A 347 -5.59 18.82 36.40
N GLY A 348 -6.40 17.82 36.77
CA GLY A 348 -6.93 16.74 35.92
C GLY A 348 -7.85 17.15 34.76
N GLY A 349 -7.28 17.78 33.73
CA GLY A 349 -7.91 17.97 32.44
C GLY A 349 -8.00 16.66 31.65
N LEU A 350 -9.03 16.54 30.82
CA LEU A 350 -9.13 15.46 29.85
C LEU A 350 -7.97 15.56 28.84
N ARG A 351 -7.38 14.41 28.47
CA ARG A 351 -6.29 14.26 27.50
C ARG A 351 -6.80 14.64 26.09
N PRO A 352 -6.37 15.76 25.50
CA PRO A 352 -6.89 16.24 24.22
C PRO A 352 -6.65 15.27 23.06
N ASP A 353 -5.51 14.58 23.08
CA ASP A 353 -5.15 13.60 22.05
C ASP A 353 -6.11 12.40 22.02
N VAL A 354 -6.63 12.02 23.19
CA VAL A 354 -7.65 10.97 23.29
C VAL A 354 -9.00 11.47 22.78
N LEU A 355 -9.42 12.67 23.20
CA LEU A 355 -10.72 13.24 22.82
C LEU A 355 -10.85 13.51 21.31
N ARG A 356 -9.73 13.76 20.63
CA ARG A 356 -9.69 14.00 19.17
C ARG A 356 -9.55 12.72 18.36
N ALA A 357 -9.29 11.57 19.00
CA ALA A 357 -9.08 10.32 18.32
C ALA A 357 -10.36 9.83 17.64
N ARG A 358 -10.31 9.64 16.32
CA ARG A 358 -11.42 9.12 15.53
C ARG A 358 -11.27 7.63 15.27
N ARG A 359 -10.05 7.12 15.14
CA ARG A 359 -9.79 5.69 14.98
C ARG A 359 -8.92 5.18 16.12
N ILE A 360 -9.48 4.29 16.94
CA ILE A 360 -8.82 3.80 18.15
C ILE A 360 -8.60 2.30 18.02
N VAL A 361 -7.35 1.87 18.22
CA VAL A 361 -7.04 0.46 18.44
C VAL A 361 -7.07 0.20 19.94
N VAL A 362 -7.82 -0.81 20.37
CA VAL A 362 -7.83 -1.26 21.76
C VAL A 362 -7.28 -2.68 21.80
N LYS A 363 -6.24 -2.92 22.60
CA LYS A 363 -5.69 -4.25 22.83
C LYS A 363 -6.08 -4.75 24.20
N VAL A 364 -6.52 -6.01 24.27
CA VAL A 364 -6.81 -6.70 25.53
C VAL A 364 -6.05 -8.02 25.63
N GLY A 365 -5.41 -8.25 26.79
CA GLY A 365 -4.65 -9.48 27.07
C GLY A 365 -5.53 -10.64 27.55
N SER A 366 -4.98 -11.86 27.52
CA SER A 366 -5.68 -13.07 27.95
C SER A 366 -6.14 -13.00 29.41
N SER A 367 -5.28 -12.55 30.33
CA SER A 367 -5.61 -12.44 31.76
C SER A 367 -6.81 -11.52 32.05
N SER A 368 -7.10 -10.57 31.16
CA SER A 368 -8.25 -9.68 31.27
C SER A 368 -9.54 -10.30 30.71
N LEU A 369 -9.46 -11.41 29.98
CA LEU A 369 -10.58 -12.08 29.33
C LEU A 369 -10.85 -13.50 29.82
N THR A 370 -9.95 -14.07 30.62
CA THR A 370 -10.02 -15.47 31.03
C THR A 370 -10.28 -15.61 32.52
N THR A 371 -10.87 -16.74 32.90
CA THR A 371 -11.04 -17.11 34.31
C THR A 371 -9.73 -17.66 34.88
N ALA A 372 -9.65 -17.81 36.21
CA ALA A 372 -8.51 -18.45 36.88
C ALA A 372 -8.40 -19.96 36.56
N VAL A 373 -9.51 -20.60 36.19
CA VAL A 373 -9.61 -22.05 35.94
C VAL A 373 -9.34 -22.38 34.45
N GLY A 374 -9.14 -21.37 33.60
CA GLY A 374 -9.06 -21.52 32.15
C GLY A 374 -10.41 -21.33 31.47
N GLY A 375 -10.41 -20.97 30.18
CA GLY A 375 -11.61 -20.57 29.46
C GLY A 375 -11.89 -19.06 29.47
N LEU A 376 -12.78 -18.63 28.59
CA LEU A 376 -13.22 -17.24 28.48
C LEU A 376 -14.20 -16.87 29.58
N ASP A 377 -13.92 -15.75 30.24
CA ASP A 377 -14.82 -15.10 31.18
C ASP A 377 -15.80 -14.23 30.39
N SER A 378 -17.05 -14.71 30.32
CA SER A 378 -18.12 -14.07 29.56
C SER A 378 -18.43 -12.66 30.07
N ASP A 379 -18.44 -12.44 31.38
CA ASP A 379 -18.79 -11.16 31.97
C ASP A 379 -17.71 -10.10 31.71
N ARG A 380 -16.44 -10.50 31.72
CA ARG A 380 -15.34 -9.60 31.35
C ARG A 380 -15.39 -9.19 29.89
N VAL A 381 -15.72 -10.12 28.99
CA VAL A 381 -15.91 -9.79 27.56
C VAL A 381 -17.07 -8.81 27.39
N ASP A 382 -18.20 -9.04 28.06
CA ASP A 382 -19.36 -8.16 27.98
C ASP A 382 -19.08 -6.77 28.55
N ALA A 383 -18.41 -6.69 29.71
CA ALA A 383 -18.03 -5.42 30.31
C ALA A 383 -17.10 -4.60 29.39
N LEU A 384 -16.14 -5.25 28.72
CA LEU A 384 -15.28 -4.60 27.75
C LEU A 384 -16.10 -4.10 26.54
N VAL A 385 -16.96 -4.95 25.98
CA VAL A 385 -17.80 -4.58 24.83
C VAL A 385 -18.74 -3.43 25.16
N ASP A 386 -19.30 -3.38 26.38
CA ASP A 386 -20.15 -2.27 26.82
C ASP A 386 -19.40 -0.94 26.78
N VAL A 387 -18.11 -0.94 27.14
CA VAL A 387 -17.26 0.26 27.08
C VAL A 387 -16.94 0.63 25.63
N LEU A 388 -16.56 -0.34 24.80
CA LEU A 388 -16.20 -0.11 23.40
C LEU A 388 -17.40 0.38 22.58
N ALA A 389 -18.57 -0.22 22.77
CA ALA A 389 -19.80 0.15 22.06
C ALA A 389 -20.25 1.57 22.42
N ARG A 390 -20.18 1.97 23.70
CA ARG A 390 -20.50 3.34 24.14
C ARG A 390 -19.52 4.38 23.59
N THR A 391 -18.25 4.02 23.48
CA THR A 391 -17.19 4.89 22.91
C THR A 391 -17.38 5.10 21.41
N ARG A 392 -17.96 4.13 20.70
CA ARG A 392 -18.24 4.20 19.25
C ARG A 392 -19.39 5.16 18.88
N SER A 393 -19.81 6.06 19.78
CA SER A 393 -20.84 7.05 19.48
C SER A 393 -20.31 8.11 18.49
N GLY A 394 -21.07 8.41 17.44
CA GLY A 394 -20.68 9.39 16.41
C GLY A 394 -19.76 8.81 15.33
N SER A 395 -18.65 9.49 15.03
CA SER A 395 -17.70 9.14 13.96
C SER A 395 -16.49 8.32 14.42
N THR A 396 -16.52 7.77 15.64
CA THR A 396 -15.38 7.05 16.23
C THR A 396 -15.40 5.58 15.83
N GLU A 397 -14.30 5.12 15.25
CA GLU A 397 -14.06 3.76 14.81
C GLU A 397 -13.19 3.01 15.83
N ILE A 398 -13.61 1.81 16.20
CA ILE A 398 -12.88 0.91 17.10
C ILE A 398 -12.35 -0.29 16.32
N VAL A 399 -11.08 -0.61 16.52
CA VAL A 399 -10.44 -1.88 16.14
C VAL A 399 -10.00 -2.58 17.42
N LEU A 400 -10.46 -3.81 17.62
CA LEU A 400 -10.12 -4.60 18.80
C LEU A 400 -9.02 -5.60 18.46
N VAL A 401 -7.92 -5.60 19.20
CA VAL A 401 -6.87 -6.62 19.14
C VAL A 401 -7.00 -7.49 20.38
N SER A 402 -7.43 -8.73 20.22
CA SER A 402 -7.74 -9.61 21.35
C SER A 402 -6.77 -10.76 21.46
N SER A 403 -6.39 -11.11 22.68
CA SER A 403 -5.83 -12.43 23.01
C SER A 403 -6.95 -13.39 23.44
N GLY A 404 -6.58 -14.59 23.91
CA GLY A 404 -7.50 -15.51 24.60
C GLY A 404 -7.96 -16.71 23.78
N ALA A 405 -7.57 -16.85 22.51
CA ALA A 405 -7.94 -18.00 21.67
C ALA A 405 -7.51 -19.33 22.29
N ILE A 406 -6.23 -19.48 22.68
CA ILE A 406 -5.75 -20.70 23.35
C ILE A 406 -6.57 -21.01 24.61
N ALA A 407 -6.78 -20.01 25.47
CA ALA A 407 -7.53 -20.18 26.71
C ALA A 407 -8.99 -20.60 26.46
N ALA A 408 -9.61 -20.05 25.42
CA ALA A 408 -10.96 -20.43 24.99
C ALA A 408 -11.04 -21.88 24.52
N GLY A 409 -9.96 -22.42 23.96
CA GLY A 409 -9.89 -23.78 23.43
C GLY A 409 -9.57 -24.86 24.47
N LEU A 410 -9.08 -24.48 25.67
CA LEU A 410 -8.65 -25.47 26.69
C LEU A 410 -9.80 -26.38 27.13
N ALA A 411 -10.87 -25.80 27.69
CA ALA A 411 -12.00 -26.58 28.21
C ALA A 411 -12.72 -27.43 27.12
N PRO A 412 -13.01 -26.91 25.91
CA PRO A 412 -13.56 -27.71 24.81
C PRO A 412 -12.70 -28.90 24.38
N LEU A 413 -11.38 -28.79 24.51
CA LEU A 413 -10.43 -29.87 24.19
C LEU A 413 -10.16 -30.79 25.40
N GLY A 414 -10.80 -30.57 26.55
CA GLY A 414 -10.55 -31.33 27.76
C GLY A 414 -9.17 -31.09 28.39
N LEU A 415 -8.54 -29.95 28.08
CA LEU A 415 -7.23 -29.57 28.60
C LEU A 415 -7.40 -28.76 29.89
N SER A 416 -6.74 -29.19 30.96
CA SER A 416 -6.74 -28.49 32.26
C SER A 416 -5.72 -27.35 32.34
N GLU A 417 -4.70 -27.37 31.48
CA GLU A 417 -3.64 -26.37 31.44
C GLU A 417 -3.24 -26.05 30.00
N ARG A 418 -2.52 -24.93 29.83
CA ARG A 418 -1.98 -24.55 28.52
C ARG A 418 -0.94 -25.58 28.06
N PRO A 419 -1.07 -26.16 26.85
CA PRO A 419 -0.05 -27.06 26.30
C PRO A 419 1.31 -26.38 26.22
N GLN A 420 2.39 -27.14 26.48
CA GLN A 420 3.75 -26.62 26.40
C GLN A 420 4.33 -26.68 24.99
N ASP A 421 3.86 -27.64 24.18
CA ASP A 421 4.29 -27.81 22.80
C ASP A 421 3.50 -26.90 21.84
N LEU A 422 4.14 -26.53 20.74
CA LEU A 422 3.56 -25.63 19.73
C LEU A 422 2.30 -26.22 19.11
N ALA A 423 2.28 -27.50 18.78
CA ALA A 423 1.15 -28.13 18.11
C ALA A 423 -0.10 -28.15 19.00
N GLY A 424 0.05 -28.45 20.29
CA GLY A 424 -1.02 -28.37 21.28
C GLY A 424 -1.55 -26.95 21.44
N GLN A 425 -0.66 -25.94 21.46
CA GLN A 425 -1.08 -24.55 21.51
C GLN A 425 -1.83 -24.11 20.24
N GLN A 426 -1.37 -24.54 19.05
CA GLN A 426 -2.03 -24.28 17.77
C GLN A 426 -3.41 -24.97 17.68
N ALA A 427 -3.53 -26.20 18.19
CA ALA A 427 -4.81 -26.90 18.26
C ALA A 427 -5.80 -26.18 19.19
N ALA A 428 -5.35 -25.76 20.38
CA ALA A 428 -6.15 -24.97 21.30
C ALA A 428 -6.56 -23.62 20.70
N ALA A 429 -5.64 -22.92 20.03
CA ALA A 429 -5.95 -21.67 19.34
C ALA A 429 -6.96 -21.88 18.20
N CYS A 430 -6.82 -22.95 17.40
CA CYS A 430 -7.72 -23.27 16.30
C CYS A 430 -9.18 -23.45 16.79
N VAL A 431 -9.39 -24.25 17.84
CA VAL A 431 -10.72 -24.44 18.44
C VAL A 431 -11.21 -23.16 19.11
N GLY A 432 -10.36 -22.55 19.93
CA GLY A 432 -10.76 -21.42 20.75
C GLY A 432 -10.95 -20.11 19.98
N GLN A 433 -10.31 -19.93 18.83
CA GLN A 433 -10.48 -18.73 18.00
C GLN A 433 -11.92 -18.58 17.49
N GLY A 434 -12.57 -19.69 17.12
CA GLY A 434 -13.98 -19.69 16.75
C GLY A 434 -14.88 -19.27 17.92
N LEU A 435 -14.61 -19.80 19.12
CA LEU A 435 -15.36 -19.48 20.34
C LEU A 435 -15.17 -18.02 20.77
N LEU A 436 -13.94 -17.51 20.70
CA LEU A 436 -13.61 -16.13 21.03
C LEU A 436 -14.40 -15.15 20.15
N VAL A 437 -14.37 -15.36 18.83
CA VAL A 437 -15.08 -14.48 17.89
C VAL A 437 -16.59 -14.65 17.99
N ALA A 438 -17.11 -15.86 18.24
CA ALA A 438 -18.52 -16.06 18.50
C ALA A 438 -18.98 -15.26 19.73
N ARG A 439 -18.19 -15.25 20.81
CA ARG A 439 -18.52 -14.49 22.03
C ARG A 439 -18.51 -12.97 21.78
N TYR A 440 -17.50 -12.45 21.08
CA TYR A 440 -17.49 -11.04 20.70
C TYR A 440 -18.67 -10.69 19.78
N THR A 441 -18.97 -11.53 18.79
CA THR A 441 -20.09 -11.31 17.86
C THR A 441 -21.41 -11.24 18.62
N ALA A 442 -21.67 -12.17 19.54
CA ALA A 442 -22.86 -12.16 20.38
C ALA A 442 -22.93 -10.91 21.27
N SER A 443 -21.82 -10.51 21.88
CA SER A 443 -21.80 -9.36 22.79
C SER A 443 -22.01 -8.03 22.06
N PHE A 444 -21.33 -7.82 20.92
CA PHE A 444 -21.49 -6.61 20.10
C PHE A 444 -22.87 -6.52 19.44
N ALA A 445 -23.51 -7.66 19.16
CA ALA A 445 -24.88 -7.68 18.63
C ALA A 445 -25.91 -7.04 19.58
N ARG A 446 -25.66 -7.03 20.91
CA ARG A 446 -26.49 -6.29 21.88
C ARG A 446 -26.59 -4.79 21.58
N TYR A 447 -25.62 -4.25 20.84
CA TYR A 447 -25.53 -2.85 20.45
C TYR A 447 -25.80 -2.63 18.95
N GLY A 448 -26.28 -3.65 18.23
CA GLY A 448 -26.48 -3.60 16.78
C GLY A 448 -25.18 -3.51 15.96
N LEU A 449 -24.03 -3.79 16.58
CA LEU A 449 -22.71 -3.73 15.94
C LEU A 449 -22.33 -5.09 15.37
N ARG A 450 -21.80 -5.09 14.14
CA ARG A 450 -21.30 -6.29 13.46
C ARG A 450 -19.82 -6.46 13.73
N VAL A 451 -19.35 -7.69 13.83
CA VAL A 451 -17.92 -8.03 14.02
C VAL A 451 -17.35 -8.58 12.73
N GLY A 452 -16.14 -8.14 12.35
CA GLY A 452 -15.34 -8.74 11.30
C GLY A 452 -14.12 -9.43 11.90
N GLN A 453 -14.00 -10.75 11.75
CA GLN A 453 -12.80 -11.47 12.19
C GLN A 453 -11.62 -11.14 11.27
N VAL A 454 -10.47 -10.87 11.88
CA VAL A 454 -9.21 -10.65 11.17
C VAL A 454 -8.13 -11.49 11.85
N LEU A 455 -7.47 -12.34 11.05
CA LEU A 455 -6.33 -13.14 11.47
C LEU A 455 -5.12 -12.66 10.69
N LEU A 456 -4.07 -12.22 11.39
CA LEU A 456 -2.83 -11.75 10.79
C LEU A 456 -1.66 -12.35 11.54
N THR A 457 -0.55 -12.60 10.85
CA THR A 457 0.74 -12.78 11.52
C THR A 457 1.55 -11.49 11.48
N ALA A 458 2.50 -11.32 12.41
CA ALA A 458 3.48 -10.22 12.29
C ALA A 458 4.21 -10.22 10.93
N ASP A 459 4.51 -11.42 10.39
CA ASP A 459 5.10 -11.63 9.07
C ASP A 459 4.19 -11.20 7.91
N ASP A 460 2.86 -11.19 8.10
CA ASP A 460 1.93 -10.68 7.09
C ASP A 460 1.97 -9.16 7.00
N ILE A 461 2.21 -8.48 8.11
CA ILE A 461 2.36 -7.03 8.16
C ILE A 461 3.77 -6.63 7.68
N GLY A 462 4.76 -7.49 7.92
CA GLY A 462 6.13 -7.34 7.44
C GLY A 462 6.34 -7.62 5.95
N ARG A 463 5.30 -7.72 5.12
CA ARG A 463 5.43 -7.88 3.66
C ARG A 463 4.55 -6.87 2.94
N ARG A 464 5.15 -5.96 2.15
CA ARG A 464 4.46 -4.83 1.50
C ARG A 464 3.16 -5.20 0.78
N ALA A 465 3.12 -6.32 0.07
CA ALA A 465 1.93 -6.79 -0.63
C ALA A 465 0.80 -7.19 0.33
N GLN A 466 1.13 -7.91 1.40
CA GLN A 466 0.15 -8.37 2.39
C GLN A 466 -0.28 -7.26 3.33
N TYR A 467 0.64 -6.37 3.74
CA TYR A 467 0.33 -5.11 4.41
C TYR A 467 -0.76 -4.35 3.64
N ARG A 468 -0.57 -4.12 2.33
CA ARG A 468 -1.56 -3.43 1.48
C ARG A 468 -2.90 -4.15 1.42
N ASN A 469 -2.89 -5.48 1.36
CA ASN A 469 -4.12 -6.28 1.34
C ASN A 469 -4.87 -6.18 2.66
N ALA A 470 -4.17 -6.35 3.78
CA ALA A 470 -4.72 -6.22 5.13
C ALA A 470 -5.28 -4.81 5.37
N TYR A 471 -4.56 -3.77 4.95
CA TYR A 471 -5.02 -2.38 5.00
C TYR A 471 -6.36 -2.19 4.28
N ARG A 472 -6.45 -2.63 3.01
CA ARG A 472 -7.67 -2.48 2.20
C ARG A 472 -8.85 -3.23 2.82
N ALA A 473 -8.62 -4.45 3.29
CA ALA A 473 -9.66 -5.25 3.94
C ALA A 473 -10.17 -4.57 5.22
N LEU A 474 -9.27 -4.18 6.12
CA LEU A 474 -9.61 -3.50 7.37
C LEU A 474 -10.31 -2.15 7.13
N ALA A 475 -9.83 -1.35 6.18
CA ALA A 475 -10.47 -0.10 5.78
C ALA A 475 -11.89 -0.33 5.26
N LYS A 476 -12.11 -1.40 4.48
CA LYS A 476 -13.45 -1.74 3.98
C LYS A 476 -14.37 -2.20 5.11
N VAL A 477 -13.91 -3.07 6.02
CA VAL A 477 -14.68 -3.53 7.19
C VAL A 477 -15.12 -2.34 8.05
N LEU A 478 -14.21 -1.40 8.31
CA LEU A 478 -14.51 -0.16 9.04
C LEU A 478 -15.54 0.70 8.31
N SER A 479 -15.38 0.92 6.99
CA SER A 479 -16.34 1.69 6.18
C SER A 479 -17.74 1.07 6.12
N MET A 480 -17.85 -0.25 6.33
CA MET A 480 -19.13 -0.96 6.40
C MET A 480 -19.76 -0.92 7.81
N GLY A 481 -19.15 -0.18 8.74
CA GLY A 481 -19.64 0.01 10.10
C GLY A 481 -19.42 -1.19 11.02
N ALA A 482 -18.63 -2.19 10.61
CA ALA A 482 -18.26 -3.31 11.47
C ALA A 482 -17.09 -2.96 12.41
N VAL A 483 -16.95 -3.72 13.50
CA VAL A 483 -15.82 -3.70 14.43
C VAL A 483 -14.86 -4.82 14.03
N PRO A 484 -13.66 -4.52 13.50
CA PRO A 484 -12.65 -5.55 13.29
C PRO A 484 -12.16 -6.09 14.64
N VAL A 485 -12.20 -7.41 14.79
CA VAL A 485 -11.59 -8.14 15.91
C VAL A 485 -10.40 -8.91 15.35
N VAL A 486 -9.21 -8.36 15.63
CA VAL A 486 -7.92 -8.85 15.16
C VAL A 486 -7.30 -9.76 16.22
N ASN A 487 -6.73 -10.88 15.78
CA ASN A 487 -5.87 -11.74 16.60
C ASN A 487 -4.73 -12.28 15.72
N GLU A 488 -3.67 -12.77 16.36
CA GLU A 488 -2.60 -13.51 15.69
C GLU A 488 -3.19 -14.78 15.01
N ASN A 489 -2.73 -15.10 13.80
CA ASN A 489 -3.08 -16.37 13.15
C ASN A 489 -2.20 -17.51 13.68
N ASP A 490 -2.47 -17.93 14.92
CA ASP A 490 -1.67 -18.92 15.65
C ASP A 490 -1.47 -20.24 14.85
N THR A 491 -2.46 -20.65 14.05
CA THR A 491 -2.42 -21.91 13.27
C THR A 491 -1.31 -21.93 12.21
N VAL A 492 -0.92 -20.77 11.67
CA VAL A 492 0.12 -20.67 10.63
C VAL A 492 1.39 -19.98 11.13
N ALA A 493 1.43 -19.59 12.41
CA ALA A 493 2.61 -19.03 13.03
C ALA A 493 3.72 -20.10 13.11
N THR A 494 4.89 -19.79 12.56
CA THR A 494 6.03 -20.72 12.46
C THR A 494 7.02 -20.60 13.62
N SER A 495 6.96 -19.52 14.40
CA SER A 495 7.69 -19.38 15.65
C SER A 495 6.86 -19.94 16.81
N GLU A 496 7.53 -20.33 17.89
CA GLU A 496 6.86 -20.57 19.18
C GLU A 496 5.86 -19.44 19.44
N ILE A 497 4.61 -19.76 19.79
CA ILE A 497 3.58 -18.76 20.10
C ILE A 497 4.06 -18.00 21.32
N ARG A 498 4.60 -16.79 21.11
CA ARG A 498 5.31 -16.06 22.14
C ARG A 498 4.37 -15.18 22.92
N PHE A 499 4.68 -15.11 24.19
CA PHE A 499 4.03 -14.25 25.15
C PHE A 499 4.29 -12.77 24.80
N GLY A 500 3.23 -12.04 24.41
CA GLY A 500 3.27 -10.61 24.08
C GLY A 500 3.17 -10.30 22.58
N ASP A 501 3.01 -11.31 21.73
CA ASP A 501 2.89 -11.11 20.27
C ASP A 501 1.71 -10.20 19.91
N ASN A 502 0.59 -10.32 20.63
CA ASN A 502 -0.55 -9.42 20.44
C ASN A 502 -0.31 -7.96 20.87
N ASP A 503 0.64 -7.66 21.77
CA ASP A 503 1.03 -6.27 22.07
C ASP A 503 1.75 -5.67 20.86
N ARG A 504 2.71 -6.40 20.29
CA ARG A 504 3.42 -6.01 19.06
C ARG A 504 2.46 -5.93 17.86
N LEU A 505 1.60 -6.92 17.68
CA LEU A 505 0.55 -6.93 16.65
C LEU A 505 -0.35 -5.70 16.80
N ALA A 506 -0.74 -5.31 18.02
CA ALA A 506 -1.56 -4.13 18.23
C ALA A 506 -0.86 -2.83 17.81
N ALA A 507 0.44 -2.69 18.09
CA ALA A 507 1.23 -1.56 17.61
C ALA A 507 1.28 -1.53 16.07
N LEU A 508 1.52 -2.67 15.44
CA LEU A 508 1.55 -2.80 13.98
C LEU A 508 0.18 -2.54 13.33
N VAL A 509 -0.89 -3.05 13.93
CA VAL A 509 -2.27 -2.81 13.49
C VAL A 509 -2.64 -1.34 13.65
N SER A 510 -2.21 -0.67 14.73
CA SER A 510 -2.45 0.77 14.93
C SER A 510 -1.85 1.61 13.81
N HIS A 511 -0.66 1.24 13.34
CA HIS A 511 -0.05 1.87 12.18
C HIS A 511 -0.78 1.48 10.88
N LEU A 512 -1.05 0.18 10.67
CA LEU A 512 -1.75 -0.35 9.49
C LEU A 512 -3.08 0.37 9.25
N VAL A 513 -3.91 0.51 10.29
CA VAL A 513 -5.22 1.16 10.15
C VAL A 513 -5.14 2.68 10.28
N ARG A 514 -3.95 3.27 10.43
CA ARG A 514 -3.76 4.72 10.65
C ARG A 514 -4.57 5.22 11.84
N ALA A 515 -4.44 4.53 12.97
CA ALA A 515 -5.10 4.90 14.21
C ALA A 515 -4.62 6.26 14.73
N ASP A 516 -5.51 6.97 15.41
CA ASP A 516 -5.20 8.18 16.17
C ASP A 516 -4.75 7.86 17.60
N LEU A 517 -5.08 6.67 18.10
CA LEU A 517 -4.79 6.23 19.47
C LEU A 517 -4.67 4.71 19.53
N LEU A 518 -3.71 4.22 20.32
CA LEU A 518 -3.65 2.84 20.78
C LEU A 518 -3.89 2.78 22.29
N VAL A 519 -4.79 1.91 22.74
CA VAL A 519 -5.04 1.65 24.16
C VAL A 519 -4.60 0.23 24.48
N LEU A 520 -3.59 0.07 25.33
CA LEU A 520 -3.10 -1.22 25.80
C LEU A 520 -3.73 -1.52 27.17
N LEU A 521 -4.67 -2.46 27.22
CA LEU A 521 -5.29 -2.90 28.47
C LEU A 521 -4.45 -4.03 29.11
N SER A 522 -4.09 -3.82 30.38
CA SER A 522 -3.32 -4.75 31.21
C SER A 522 -4.11 -5.18 32.45
N ASP A 523 -3.50 -6.09 33.20
CA ASP A 523 -3.76 -6.41 34.60
C ASP A 523 -3.29 -5.30 35.59
N ILE A 524 -2.18 -4.63 35.27
CA ILE A 524 -1.63 -3.49 36.02
C ILE A 524 -2.23 -2.16 35.51
N ASP A 525 -2.38 -1.18 36.38
CA ASP A 525 -3.05 0.10 36.11
C ASP A 525 -2.19 1.16 35.39
N GLY A 526 -0.90 0.90 35.16
CA GLY A 526 0.01 1.74 34.37
C GLY A 526 1.46 1.26 34.44
N LEU A 527 2.38 2.07 33.93
CA LEU A 527 3.83 1.87 34.08
C LEU A 527 4.31 2.48 35.40
N TYR A 528 5.16 1.76 36.12
CA TYR A 528 5.79 2.22 37.37
C TYR A 528 7.29 2.35 37.18
N ASP A 529 7.93 3.22 37.95
CA ASP A 529 9.39 3.41 37.97
C ASP A 529 10.16 2.25 38.64
N GLY A 530 9.45 1.33 39.29
CA GLY A 530 9.96 0.07 39.82
C GLY A 530 8.83 -0.95 40.05
N ASP A 531 9.11 -2.02 40.81
CA ASP A 531 8.09 -3.03 41.15
C ASP A 531 6.96 -2.37 41.98
N PRO A 532 5.69 -2.35 41.49
CA PRO A 532 4.59 -1.70 42.18
C PRO A 532 4.25 -2.31 43.55
N ARG A 533 4.80 -3.50 43.87
CA ARG A 533 4.66 -4.14 45.20
C ARG A 533 5.65 -3.57 46.22
N ARG A 534 6.67 -2.84 45.80
CA ARG A 534 7.67 -2.24 46.69
C ARG A 534 7.21 -0.88 47.21
N PRO A 535 7.41 -0.58 48.50
CA PRO A 535 7.17 0.75 49.05
C PRO A 535 8.01 1.80 48.30
N GLY A 536 7.35 2.85 47.80
CA GLY A 536 8.02 3.96 47.11
C GLY A 536 7.94 3.94 45.58
N ALA A 537 7.48 2.85 44.95
CA ALA A 537 7.25 2.83 43.51
C ALA A 537 6.14 3.82 43.11
N ARG A 538 6.40 4.63 42.09
CA ARG A 538 5.47 5.65 41.58
C ARG A 538 5.06 5.32 40.16
N ARG A 539 3.76 5.46 39.89
CA ARG A 539 3.22 5.32 38.53
C ARG A 539 3.62 6.51 37.69
N LEU A 540 4.20 6.27 36.52
CA LEU A 540 4.42 7.31 35.52
C LEU A 540 3.08 7.71 34.91
N THR A 541 2.76 9.00 34.90
CA THR A 541 1.55 9.51 34.24
C THR A 541 1.77 9.72 32.75
N ASP A 542 2.97 10.17 32.38
CA ASP A 542 3.34 10.60 31.05
C ASP A 542 4.75 10.11 30.68
N VAL A 543 4.92 9.72 29.42
CA VAL A 543 6.20 9.31 28.82
C VAL A 543 6.32 10.01 27.48
N HIS A 544 7.21 10.99 27.39
CA HIS A 544 7.47 11.81 26.21
C HIS A 544 8.56 11.25 25.30
N GLY A 545 9.25 10.20 25.73
CA GLY A 545 10.26 9.55 24.93
C GLY A 545 11.20 8.70 25.76
N GLN A 546 12.33 8.35 25.14
CA GLN A 546 13.31 7.43 25.70
C GLN A 546 13.91 7.91 27.04
N GLN A 547 14.05 9.22 27.21
CA GLN A 547 14.65 9.83 28.41
C GLN A 547 13.85 9.52 29.68
N ASP A 548 12.52 9.44 29.59
CA ASP A 548 11.65 9.20 30.74
C ASP A 548 11.68 7.72 31.18
N LEU A 549 12.13 6.83 30.29
CA LEU A 549 12.26 5.40 30.54
C LEU A 549 13.66 4.98 31.00
N ALA A 550 14.64 5.90 31.05
CA ALA A 550 16.04 5.56 31.29
C ALA A 550 16.30 4.92 32.66
N ASN A 551 15.49 5.27 33.67
CA ASN A 551 15.62 4.79 35.05
C ASN A 551 14.50 3.82 35.46
N VAL A 552 13.68 3.36 34.51
CA VAL A 552 12.55 2.49 34.80
C VAL A 552 13.00 1.03 34.85
N GLU A 553 12.87 0.39 36.01
CA GLU A 553 13.15 -1.04 36.17
C GLU A 553 11.92 -1.88 35.79
N LEU A 554 12.01 -2.59 34.67
CA LEU A 554 10.95 -3.47 34.20
C LEU A 554 11.11 -4.87 34.79
N GLY A 555 10.28 -5.24 35.76
CA GLY A 555 10.23 -6.59 36.34
C GLY A 555 9.83 -7.68 35.33
N GLY A 556 10.27 -8.92 35.59
CA GLY A 556 9.87 -10.11 34.83
C GLY A 556 8.41 -10.52 35.06
N ALA A 557 7.86 -11.34 34.16
CA ALA A 557 6.45 -11.74 34.16
C ALA A 557 6.02 -12.42 35.48
N GLY A 558 4.99 -11.85 36.14
CA GLY A 558 4.37 -12.41 37.33
C GLY A 558 2.98 -13.01 37.05
N SER A 559 2.76 -14.22 37.57
CA SER A 559 1.52 -15.02 37.67
C SER A 559 0.86 -15.56 36.37
N GLY A 560 1.06 -16.87 36.18
CA GLY A 560 0.10 -17.92 35.78
C GLY A 560 -0.71 -17.83 34.48
N VAL A 561 -1.22 -16.67 34.09
CA VAL A 561 -2.20 -16.55 32.99
C VAL A 561 -2.06 -15.25 32.18
N GLY A 562 -1.21 -14.32 32.65
CA GLY A 562 -0.86 -13.06 31.99
C GLY A 562 0.37 -13.21 31.10
N THR A 563 0.18 -13.32 29.79
CA THR A 563 1.18 -13.80 28.84
C THR A 563 1.99 -12.70 28.16
N GLY A 564 2.26 -11.56 28.79
CA GLY A 564 2.98 -10.45 28.13
C GLY A 564 3.38 -9.40 29.15
N GLY A 565 4.60 -9.54 29.68
CA GLY A 565 5.09 -8.68 30.76
C GLY A 565 5.14 -7.20 30.37
N MET A 566 5.39 -6.33 31.36
CA MET A 566 5.45 -4.87 31.14
C MET A 566 6.41 -4.48 30.01
N LYS A 567 7.51 -5.22 29.85
CA LYS A 567 8.47 -5.05 28.75
C LYS A 567 7.83 -5.06 27.36
N THR A 568 6.97 -6.04 27.08
CA THR A 568 6.32 -6.17 25.76
C THR A 568 5.34 -5.02 25.49
N LYS A 569 4.69 -4.50 26.54
CA LYS A 569 3.77 -3.35 26.44
C LYS A 569 4.51 -2.04 26.21
N VAL A 570 5.63 -1.83 26.90
CA VAL A 570 6.51 -0.68 26.67
C VAL A 570 7.09 -0.72 25.26
N GLU A 571 7.51 -1.89 24.77
CA GLU A 571 7.99 -2.02 23.40
C GLU A 571 6.91 -1.72 22.36
N ALA A 572 5.70 -2.26 22.54
CA ALA A 572 4.56 -1.93 21.69
C ALA A 572 4.24 -0.42 21.71
N ALA A 573 4.29 0.20 22.89
CA ALA A 573 4.07 1.63 23.03
C ALA A 573 5.14 2.46 22.28
N ARG A 574 6.40 2.03 22.31
CA ARG A 574 7.48 2.65 21.53
C ARG A 574 7.26 2.54 20.03
N ILE A 575 6.91 1.36 19.53
CA ILE A 575 6.64 1.13 18.10
C ILE A 575 5.52 2.07 17.64
N ALA A 576 4.40 2.13 18.36
CA ALA A 576 3.27 2.98 18.02
C ALA A 576 3.62 4.48 18.10
N THR A 577 4.25 4.93 19.19
CA THR A 577 4.61 6.35 19.36
C THR A 577 5.67 6.83 18.37
N GLY A 578 6.61 5.97 17.98
CA GLY A 578 7.56 6.23 16.90
C GLY A 578 6.87 6.37 15.53
N ALA A 579 5.74 5.69 15.32
CA ALA A 579 4.87 5.84 14.15
C ALA A 579 3.90 7.03 14.22
N GLY A 580 4.04 7.88 15.25
CA GLY A 580 3.17 9.03 15.46
C GLY A 580 1.81 8.70 16.09
N VAL A 581 1.63 7.51 16.67
CA VAL A 581 0.40 7.07 17.34
C VAL A 581 0.59 7.14 18.87
N PRO A 582 -0.10 8.05 19.60
CA PRO A 582 -0.05 8.08 21.06
C PRO A 582 -0.64 6.80 21.67
N VAL A 583 -0.18 6.43 22.88
CA VAL A 583 -0.58 5.19 23.53
C VAL A 583 -1.02 5.41 24.97
N VAL A 584 -2.16 4.85 25.37
CA VAL A 584 -2.58 4.78 26.78
C VAL A 584 -2.42 3.36 27.29
N LEU A 585 -1.61 3.18 28.33
CA LEU A 585 -1.42 1.91 29.04
C LEU A 585 -2.15 1.98 30.38
N THR A 586 -3.15 1.11 30.59
CA THR A 586 -3.90 1.06 31.86
C THR A 586 -4.53 -0.30 32.10
N ALA A 587 -5.17 -0.49 33.25
CA ALA A 587 -5.88 -1.73 33.55
C ALA A 587 -7.20 -1.82 32.77
N ALA A 588 -7.64 -3.03 32.41
CA ALA A 588 -8.90 -3.24 31.68
C ALA A 588 -10.12 -2.60 32.36
N ARG A 589 -10.18 -2.61 33.70
CA ARG A 589 -11.24 -1.95 34.49
C ARG A 589 -11.30 -0.42 34.29
N HIS A 590 -10.22 0.20 33.84
CA HIS A 590 -10.13 1.64 33.57
C HIS A 590 -10.32 1.98 32.08
N ALA A 591 -10.76 1.02 31.25
CA ALA A 591 -10.96 1.25 29.82
C ALA A 591 -11.91 2.42 29.51
N ALA A 592 -12.99 2.56 30.29
CA ALA A 592 -13.94 3.67 30.11
C ALA A 592 -13.30 5.03 30.39
N ASP A 593 -12.49 5.13 31.44
CA ASP A 593 -11.77 6.35 31.79
C ASP A 593 -10.72 6.68 30.73
N ALA A 594 -9.98 5.67 30.26
CA ALA A 594 -8.95 5.82 29.24
C ALA A 594 -9.54 6.33 27.93
N LEU A 595 -10.66 5.77 27.47
CA LEU A 595 -11.33 6.17 26.23
C LEU A 595 -12.07 7.51 26.34
N ALA A 596 -12.49 7.89 27.54
CA ALA A 596 -13.02 9.23 27.83
C ALA A 596 -11.93 10.31 27.97
N GLY A 597 -10.65 9.95 27.84
CA GLY A 597 -9.52 10.86 27.99
C GLY A 597 -9.22 11.27 29.44
N ARG A 598 -9.78 10.60 30.45
CA ARG A 598 -9.42 10.87 31.84
C ARG A 598 -7.95 10.51 32.10
N PRO A 599 -7.28 11.14 33.08
CA PRO A 599 -5.88 10.90 33.39
C PRO A 599 -5.66 9.58 34.14
N THR A 600 -6.04 8.45 33.50
CA THR A 600 -5.82 7.10 34.02
C THR A 600 -4.63 6.44 33.35
N GLY A 601 -3.92 5.60 34.10
CA GLY A 601 -2.70 4.93 33.68
C GLY A 601 -1.62 5.86 33.13
N THR A 602 -0.83 5.35 32.19
CA THR A 602 0.32 6.04 31.60
C THR A 602 0.04 6.42 30.15
N LEU A 603 0.23 7.69 29.79
CA LEU A 603 0.18 8.19 28.42
C LEU A 603 1.59 8.25 27.82
N PHE A 604 1.81 7.52 26.74
CA PHE A 604 2.99 7.65 25.90
C PHE A 604 2.67 8.63 24.77
N HIS A 605 3.41 9.73 24.74
CA HIS A 605 3.24 10.78 23.73
C HIS A 605 3.92 10.38 22.43
N ARG A 606 3.40 10.90 21.32
CA ARG A 606 3.99 10.68 19.99
C ARG A 606 5.43 11.20 19.95
N THR A 607 6.34 10.43 19.38
CA THR A 607 7.77 10.78 19.27
C THR A 607 8.24 10.91 17.82
N GLY A 608 7.53 10.31 16.86
CA GLY A 608 7.75 10.47 15.42
C GLY A 608 6.57 11.08 14.67
N ASP A 609 6.77 11.35 13.38
CA ASP A 609 5.74 11.91 12.49
C ASP A 609 4.87 10.82 11.85
N ARG A 610 3.57 11.10 11.67
CA ARG A 610 2.60 10.18 11.03
C ARG A 610 2.92 9.90 9.54
N ASN A 611 3.81 10.67 8.92
CA ASN A 611 4.14 10.61 7.49
C ASN A 611 5.29 9.63 7.15
N SER A 612 5.90 8.96 8.14
CA SER A 612 6.92 7.91 7.90
C SER A 612 6.27 6.58 7.44
N ASP A 613 5.46 6.67 6.37
CA ASP A 613 4.32 5.79 6.08
C ASP A 613 4.66 4.47 5.35
N HIS A 614 5.89 3.96 5.43
CA HIS A 614 6.24 2.74 4.68
C HIS A 614 7.31 1.85 5.28
N LEU A 615 8.16 2.30 6.21
CA LEU A 615 9.35 1.53 6.61
C LEU A 615 9.40 1.07 8.07
N LEU A 616 8.42 1.48 8.88
CA LEU A 616 8.37 1.11 10.29
C LEU A 616 8.22 -0.42 10.50
N TRP A 617 7.68 -1.14 9.51
CA TRP A 617 7.60 -2.61 9.51
C TRP A 617 8.96 -3.28 9.26
N LEU A 618 9.88 -2.65 8.53
CA LEU A 618 11.25 -3.15 8.32
C LEU A 618 12.09 -3.03 9.59
N GLU A 619 11.86 -1.99 10.39
CA GLU A 619 12.51 -1.83 11.69
C GLU A 619 11.96 -2.84 12.70
N HIS A 620 10.63 -2.94 12.81
CA HIS A 620 9.97 -3.57 13.96
C HIS A 620 9.13 -4.81 13.66
N ALA A 621 8.92 -5.23 12.42
CA ALA A 621 8.04 -6.38 12.06
C ALA A 621 8.74 -7.47 11.25
N SER A 622 9.85 -7.20 10.57
CA SER A 622 10.50 -8.19 9.73
C SER A 622 11.38 -9.17 10.51
N SER A 623 11.15 -10.47 10.35
CA SER A 623 12.14 -11.51 10.65
C SER A 623 13.13 -11.60 9.47
N PRO A 624 14.40 -11.20 9.63
CA PRO A 624 15.35 -11.20 8.52
C PRO A 624 15.61 -12.63 8.02
N ARG A 625 15.55 -12.82 6.71
CA ARG A 625 15.76 -14.11 6.02
C ARG A 625 17.23 -14.35 5.66
N GLY A 626 18.08 -13.33 5.85
CA GLY A 626 19.52 -13.43 5.71
C GLY A 626 20.24 -12.16 6.14
N THR A 627 21.56 -12.20 6.00
CA THR A 627 22.48 -11.13 6.38
C THR A 627 23.36 -10.74 5.19
N VAL A 628 23.65 -9.45 5.08
CA VAL A 628 24.53 -8.87 4.06
C VAL A 628 25.56 -8.02 4.78
N GLN A 629 26.82 -8.47 4.76
CA GLN A 629 27.93 -7.74 5.37
C GLN A 629 28.50 -6.73 4.38
N LEU A 630 28.76 -5.52 4.86
CA LEU A 630 29.11 -4.36 4.04
C LEU A 630 30.57 -3.95 4.22
N THR A 631 31.11 -3.20 3.25
CA THR A 631 32.39 -2.49 3.41
C THR A 631 32.22 -1.26 4.31
N ALA A 632 33.30 -0.81 4.95
CA ALA A 632 33.27 0.42 5.75
C ALA A 632 32.77 1.65 4.97
N ASP A 633 33.08 1.73 3.67
CA ASP A 633 32.64 2.82 2.79
C ASP A 633 31.14 2.77 2.53
N ALA A 634 30.60 1.58 2.27
CA ALA A 634 29.16 1.37 2.07
C ALA A 634 28.36 1.67 3.34
N VAL A 635 28.90 1.33 4.53
CA VAL A 635 28.28 1.71 5.81
C VAL A 635 28.25 3.23 5.98
N ARG A 636 29.35 3.94 5.65
CA ARG A 636 29.40 5.41 5.73
C ARG A 636 28.40 6.07 4.79
N GLU A 637 28.29 5.61 3.54
CA GLU A 637 27.34 6.14 2.56
C GLU A 637 25.89 5.95 3.02
N LEU A 638 25.58 4.75 3.54
CA LEU A 638 24.27 4.37 4.05
C LEU A 638 23.88 5.21 5.28
N VAL A 639 24.82 5.46 6.21
CA VAL A 639 24.61 6.32 7.39
C VAL A 639 24.44 7.80 7.01
N GLN A 640 25.12 8.26 5.96
CA GLN A 640 25.01 9.65 5.48
C GLN A 640 23.76 9.91 4.61
N GLY A 641 22.91 8.90 4.39
CA GLY A 641 21.70 9.01 3.58
C GLY A 641 21.99 9.23 2.09
N ARG A 642 23.16 8.79 1.61
CA ARG A 642 23.62 9.01 0.23
C ARG A 642 23.40 7.76 -0.62
N GLY A 643 22.13 7.51 -0.97
CA GLY A 643 21.79 6.58 -2.05
C GLY A 643 21.65 5.11 -1.68
N ALA A 644 21.28 4.34 -2.70
CA ALA A 644 21.13 2.89 -2.72
C ALA A 644 22.40 2.13 -2.29
N LEU A 645 22.26 0.93 -1.71
CA LEU A 645 23.39 0.05 -1.42
C LEU A 645 23.74 -0.80 -2.66
N PRO A 646 24.88 -0.58 -3.35
CA PRO A 646 25.29 -1.41 -4.48
C PRO A 646 25.99 -2.70 -4.04
N ALA A 647 26.02 -3.72 -4.91
CA ALA A 647 26.66 -5.01 -4.63
C ALA A 647 28.18 -4.91 -4.52
N THR A 648 28.80 -3.84 -5.03
CA THR A 648 30.21 -3.48 -4.79
C THR A 648 30.50 -3.23 -3.31
N GLY A 649 29.52 -2.74 -2.55
CA GLY A 649 29.62 -2.47 -1.12
C GLY A 649 29.43 -3.69 -0.23
N VAL A 650 29.28 -4.89 -0.80
CA VAL A 650 29.02 -6.13 -0.05
C VAL A 650 30.30 -6.97 0.06
N THR A 651 30.63 -7.41 1.28
CA THR A 651 31.79 -8.27 1.60
C THR A 651 31.40 -9.71 1.91
N ARG A 652 30.20 -9.95 2.43
CA ARG A 652 29.67 -11.29 2.68
C ARG A 652 28.14 -11.32 2.59
N VAL A 653 27.59 -12.49 2.27
CA VAL A 653 26.15 -12.75 2.30
C VAL A 653 25.93 -14.10 2.97
N ALA A 654 24.93 -14.21 3.85
CA ALA A 654 24.52 -15.47 4.46
C ALA A 654 22.99 -15.56 4.61
N GLY A 655 22.48 -16.79 4.77
CA GLY A 655 21.05 -17.07 4.84
C GLY A 655 20.46 -17.57 3.51
N GLN A 656 19.14 -17.55 3.40
CA GLN A 656 18.41 -17.91 2.18
C GLN A 656 17.24 -16.95 2.02
N PHE A 657 17.33 -16.07 1.02
CA PHE A 657 16.35 -15.02 0.78
C PHE A 657 16.19 -14.76 -0.72
N VAL A 658 15.03 -14.24 -1.11
CA VAL A 658 14.72 -13.78 -2.47
C VAL A 658 14.54 -12.25 -2.50
N ALA A 659 14.42 -11.68 -3.69
CA ALA A 659 14.12 -10.26 -3.81
C ALA A 659 12.78 -9.92 -3.14
N GLY A 660 12.76 -8.86 -2.33
CA GLY A 660 11.65 -8.42 -1.49
C GLY A 660 11.66 -9.00 -0.07
N ASP A 661 12.57 -9.91 0.25
CA ASP A 661 12.74 -10.41 1.61
C ASP A 661 13.55 -9.41 2.47
N PRO A 662 13.22 -9.29 3.76
CA PRO A 662 14.00 -8.50 4.69
C PRO A 662 15.36 -9.14 4.97
N VAL A 663 16.42 -8.34 4.92
CA VAL A 663 17.79 -8.72 5.26
C VAL A 663 18.38 -7.75 6.27
N GLU A 664 19.25 -8.27 7.13
CA GLU A 664 20.08 -7.44 8.00
C GLU A 664 21.35 -7.02 7.27
N LEU A 665 21.69 -5.74 7.39
CA LEU A 665 22.91 -5.16 6.84
C LEU A 665 23.93 -5.04 7.98
N LEU A 666 25.09 -5.65 7.84
CA LEU A 666 26.11 -5.76 8.89
C LEU A 666 27.35 -4.94 8.53
N ASP A 667 28.02 -4.34 9.53
CA ASP A 667 29.37 -3.79 9.36
C ASP A 667 30.44 -4.90 9.27
N GLU A 668 31.70 -4.51 9.05
CA GLU A 668 32.82 -5.44 8.94
C GLU A 668 33.07 -6.23 10.24
N GLU A 669 32.65 -5.70 11.39
CA GLU A 669 32.69 -6.36 12.69
C GLU A 669 31.48 -7.28 12.96
N GLY A 670 30.51 -7.34 12.04
CA GLY A 670 29.34 -8.20 12.12
C GLY A 670 28.18 -7.62 12.94
N ARG A 671 28.18 -6.32 13.23
CA ARG A 671 27.08 -5.62 13.92
C ARG A 671 26.03 -5.17 12.91
N VAL A 672 24.75 -5.32 13.24
CA VAL A 672 23.65 -4.90 12.35
C VAL A 672 23.56 -3.38 12.33
N VAL A 673 23.81 -2.77 11.17
CA VAL A 673 23.75 -1.32 10.93
C VAL A 673 22.41 -0.84 10.39
N ALA A 674 21.71 -1.69 9.64
CA ALA A 674 20.43 -1.37 9.04
C ALA A 674 19.65 -2.65 8.72
N ARG A 675 18.37 -2.49 8.44
CA ARG A 675 17.52 -3.51 7.83
C ARG A 675 16.96 -2.98 6.53
N GLY A 676 16.81 -3.84 5.55
CA GLY A 676 16.19 -3.44 4.30
C GLY A 676 15.71 -4.62 3.48
N LEU A 677 15.03 -4.32 2.37
CA LEU A 677 14.57 -5.37 1.46
C LEU A 677 15.62 -5.66 0.41
N ALA A 678 15.97 -6.94 0.32
CA ALA A 678 16.87 -7.41 -0.71
C ALA A 678 16.24 -7.14 -2.09
N SER A 679 16.93 -6.43 -2.96
CA SER A 679 16.54 -6.23 -4.36
C SER A 679 16.97 -7.42 -5.24
N LEU A 680 17.83 -8.30 -4.70
CA LEU A 680 18.40 -9.47 -5.36
C LEU A 680 18.23 -10.71 -4.48
N ALA A 681 18.08 -11.88 -5.10
CA ALA A 681 18.05 -13.14 -4.36
C ALA A 681 19.46 -13.53 -3.84
N PHE A 682 19.52 -14.36 -2.79
CA PHE A 682 20.76 -14.80 -2.16
C PHE A 682 21.79 -15.36 -3.16
N GLN A 683 21.37 -16.21 -4.09
CA GLN A 683 22.26 -16.81 -5.09
C GLN A 683 22.84 -15.76 -6.05
N GLU A 684 22.02 -14.79 -6.44
CA GLU A 684 22.41 -13.71 -7.34
C GLU A 684 23.36 -12.73 -6.65
N LEU A 685 23.03 -12.31 -5.42
CA LEU A 685 23.88 -11.41 -4.64
C LEU A 685 25.24 -12.05 -4.30
N SER A 686 25.25 -13.37 -4.01
CA SER A 686 26.49 -14.11 -3.73
C SER A 686 27.46 -14.11 -4.91
N LEU A 687 26.95 -14.08 -6.15
CA LEU A 687 27.76 -14.05 -7.38
C LEU A 687 28.24 -12.62 -7.73
N LEU A 688 27.42 -11.61 -7.43
CA LEU A 688 27.65 -10.22 -7.82
C LEU A 688 28.43 -9.39 -6.78
N ARG A 689 28.56 -9.91 -5.56
CA ARG A 689 29.31 -9.35 -4.44
C ARG A 689 30.68 -8.79 -4.85
N GLY A 690 30.93 -7.52 -4.54
CA GLY A 690 32.20 -6.82 -4.78
C GLY A 690 32.51 -6.53 -6.26
N ARG A 691 31.60 -6.83 -7.19
CA ARG A 691 31.89 -6.84 -8.64
C ARG A 691 30.86 -6.10 -9.50
N SER A 692 29.73 -5.67 -8.93
CA SER A 692 28.61 -5.11 -9.68
C SER A 692 28.00 -3.90 -8.98
N GLY A 693 27.70 -2.84 -9.73
CA GLY A 693 26.97 -1.67 -9.24
C GLY A 693 25.46 -1.89 -9.09
N ARG A 694 24.97 -3.14 -9.26
CA ARG A 694 23.55 -3.46 -9.07
C ARG A 694 23.15 -3.25 -7.62
N GLU A 695 22.00 -2.62 -7.44
CA GLU A 695 21.42 -2.32 -6.15
C GLU A 695 21.04 -3.61 -5.40
N VAL A 696 21.44 -3.68 -4.14
CA VAL A 696 21.19 -4.77 -3.20
C VAL A 696 20.03 -4.43 -2.29
N VAL A 697 19.94 -3.18 -1.85
CA VAL A 697 18.82 -2.63 -1.08
C VAL A 697 18.62 -1.19 -1.54
N HIS A 698 17.41 -0.86 -1.94
CA HIS A 698 17.03 0.50 -2.33
C HIS A 698 16.98 1.42 -1.11
N GLN A 699 17.34 2.70 -1.27
CA GLN A 699 17.36 3.68 -0.18
C GLN A 699 15.99 3.84 0.52
N ASP A 700 14.91 3.73 -0.26
CA ASP A 700 13.52 3.85 0.21
C ASP A 700 12.98 2.53 0.78
N ASP A 701 13.76 1.44 0.76
CA ASP A 701 13.43 0.12 1.32
C ASP A 701 14.44 -0.26 2.42
N LEU A 702 15.02 0.75 3.08
CA LEU A 702 16.10 0.62 4.06
C LEU A 702 15.82 1.48 5.31
N VAL A 703 16.06 0.92 6.49
CA VAL A 703 16.01 1.60 7.78
C VAL A 703 17.31 1.40 8.53
N LEU A 704 17.92 2.51 8.96
CA LEU A 704 19.07 2.50 9.85
C LEU A 704 18.68 2.03 11.25
N LEU A 705 19.42 1.06 11.81
CA LEU A 705 19.17 0.60 13.16
C LEU A 705 19.94 1.46 14.19
N PRO A 706 19.33 1.78 15.36
CA PRO A 706 19.89 2.74 16.33
C PRO A 706 21.26 2.37 16.93
N ALA A 707 21.69 1.11 16.87
CA ALA A 707 22.92 0.64 17.48
C ALA A 707 24.20 1.15 16.78
N SER A 708 24.13 1.50 15.49
CA SER A 708 25.33 1.69 14.64
C SER A 708 25.61 3.15 14.28
N ALA A 709 24.62 4.03 14.41
CA ALA A 709 24.83 5.48 14.40
C ALA A 709 25.74 5.96 15.57
N ARG A 710 25.87 5.16 16.64
CA ARG A 710 26.77 5.39 17.78
C ARG A 710 28.26 5.36 17.42
N ALA A 711 28.67 4.52 16.46
CA ALA A 711 30.07 4.36 16.08
C ALA A 711 30.57 5.44 15.09
N ALA A 712 29.66 6.18 14.45
CA ALA A 712 29.95 7.08 13.32
C ALA A 712 29.97 8.59 13.66
N GLY A 713 29.79 8.99 14.93
CA GLY A 713 30.09 10.36 15.39
C GLY A 713 29.10 11.49 14.98
N LEU A 714 27.81 11.21 14.80
CA LEU A 714 26.82 12.21 14.37
C LEU A 714 26.38 13.22 15.47
N PRO A 715 25.85 14.42 15.09
CA PRO A 715 25.49 15.51 16.01
C PRO A 715 24.39 15.18 17.04
N ALA A 716 24.33 16.00 18.09
CA ALA A 716 23.58 15.72 19.32
C ALA A 716 22.07 15.57 19.21
N GLN A 717 21.49 16.00 18.09
CA GLN A 717 20.05 16.10 17.88
C GLN A 717 19.41 14.80 17.38
N LEU A 718 20.21 13.77 17.05
CA LEU A 718 19.74 12.43 16.63
C LEU A 718 20.07 11.34 17.68
N ARG A 719 20.28 11.74 18.94
CA ARG A 719 20.88 10.90 19.99
C ARG A 719 19.87 10.02 20.76
N ARG A 720 20.25 8.74 20.90
CA ARG A 720 20.08 7.78 22.03
C ARG A 720 18.96 6.72 21.96
N GLN A 721 19.40 5.45 21.97
CA GLN A 721 18.85 4.41 22.86
C GLN A 721 19.81 4.13 24.02
N VAL A 722 19.27 3.74 25.17
CA VAL A 722 19.93 3.27 26.41
C VAL A 722 19.75 1.76 26.50
N SER A 723 20.72 1.05 27.09
CA SER A 723 20.60 -0.37 27.44
C SER A 723 19.67 -0.54 28.64
N VAL A 724 18.52 -1.18 28.44
CA VAL A 724 17.69 -1.68 29.56
C VAL A 724 18.39 -2.90 30.14
N ARG A 725 18.86 -2.79 31.39
CA ARG A 725 19.51 -3.91 32.08
C ARG A 725 18.44 -4.88 32.57
N VAL A 726 18.30 -6.01 31.88
CA VAL A 726 17.46 -7.13 32.32
C VAL A 726 18.29 -7.96 33.29
N LEU A 727 17.96 -7.91 34.59
CA LEU A 727 18.59 -8.78 35.58
C LEU A 727 17.92 -10.18 35.51
N PRO A 728 18.69 -11.26 35.36
CA PRO A 728 18.19 -12.61 35.62
C PRO A 728 17.61 -12.70 37.04
N ALA A 729 16.55 -13.47 37.27
CA ALA A 729 15.91 -13.63 38.58
C ALA A 729 16.91 -13.99 39.71
N ARG A 730 17.99 -14.71 39.36
CA ARG A 730 19.12 -15.06 40.26
C ARG A 730 20.02 -13.87 40.66
N GLU A 731 20.26 -12.90 39.76
CA GLU A 731 20.98 -11.66 40.12
C GLU A 731 20.10 -10.71 40.94
N PHE A 732 18.78 -10.78 40.74
CA PHE A 732 17.81 -10.02 41.52
C PHE A 732 17.75 -10.54 42.97
N ALA A 733 17.71 -11.87 43.15
CA ALA A 733 17.74 -12.52 44.47
C ALA A 733 19.07 -12.29 45.23
N ALA A 734 20.19 -12.16 44.51
CA ALA A 734 21.50 -11.91 45.13
C ALA A 734 21.65 -10.49 45.72
N ARG A 735 20.86 -9.52 45.25
CA ARG A 735 20.86 -8.14 45.77
C ARG A 735 20.04 -7.97 47.05
N ASP A 736 19.09 -8.87 47.33
CA ASP A 736 18.34 -8.91 48.59
C ASP A 736 19.13 -9.58 49.73
N ALA A 737 20.32 -10.14 49.45
CA ALA A 737 21.11 -10.92 50.41
C ALA A 737 22.39 -10.23 50.94
N GLY A 738 22.63 -8.93 50.70
CA GLY A 738 23.89 -8.29 51.07
C GLY A 738 23.78 -6.86 51.58
N GLY A 739 23.60 -6.70 52.90
CA GLY A 739 23.93 -5.47 53.64
C GLY A 739 25.45 -5.22 53.73
N PRO A 740 25.86 -4.08 54.31
CA PRO A 740 27.14 -3.41 54.05
C PRO A 740 28.32 -4.05 54.78
N GLY A 741 29.52 -3.97 54.20
CA GLY A 741 30.75 -4.25 54.94
C GLY A 741 32.00 -4.45 54.08
N ILE A 742 32.83 -3.40 54.05
CA ILE A 742 34.26 -3.30 53.69
C ILE A 742 34.61 -3.29 52.19
#